data_AF-A0A8C7PP54-F1
#
_entry.id   AF-A0A8C7PP54-F1
#
_cell.length_a   1.000
_cell.length_b   1.000
_cell.length_c   1.000
_cell.angle_alpha   90.00
_cell.angle_beta   90.00
_cell.angle_gamma   90.00
#
_symmetry.space_group_name_H-M   'P 1'
#
loop_
_entity.id
_entity.type
_entity.pdbx_description
1 polymer ?
#
loop_
_entity_poly.entity_id
_entity_poly.type
_entity_poly.pdbx_seq_one_letter_code
_entity_poly.pdbx_strand_id
1 'polypeptide(L)'
;MLKRVGLKLHPCLSPRPCGKKCFFLPILTAHLLFVYMDFITLYVLPPTPLSINLYSRPSSISLSLVLSLSVAVKDHMAVERSNLFSMMKLSIKGLIQSSLSLGRTLDSDYPPLQQFFVVLEQCLKHGLKVKKSFINQNKSIWGPLELVQKLCPDSTDITTSARDLPGIKTGLGRARAWLHLALMQKKLSDYLKALLDRKDILGEFYDPGALMMEEEGTVIGGMLVGLNVIDANLCIKGEDLDSQVGVIDFSLYLKDPMTTETTKDDAKLTAILDQKHYIEELNRHLSCTVTDLQAKMDSIEKTNSKLIEELTAATDRINSLREEQETLRHENETIVQSSQKKEEATLEDSAVELETYRQTRQGLDEMYSVVWKQYQEEKRIRQELERELKLQVGLKQEMEMAMRLLEKDTHEKQDTLQALRQQLDQVKTLNLQMFHKTQDCEREAQRKEEEEGQLEEKMNQMETTIKEMEQRLQNSERDRRQSDQTERDMRTELEGRVDSLQKQLSDLDTLRLGLESDLRSEKEQRQAIQRALQREQDNSTELRTQLQQIQGLHTELQEVHQEKKQLQLTCQEQETTALQEMGQHLTWLKDDEATQCKHCQKEFSIARRKHHCRNCGDIYCNSCSSNELALPSYPRPVRVCDICHSLLLQRSTSSTSS
;
A
#
# COMPACT_ATOMS: atom_id res chain seq x y z
N MET A 1 51.40 -23.74 -21.34
CA MET A 1 51.53 -24.42 -22.65
C MET A 1 50.37 -25.41 -22.82
N LEU A 2 50.15 -25.90 -24.04
CA LEU A 2 49.12 -26.87 -24.44
C LEU A 2 47.65 -26.40 -24.23
N LYS A 3 46.75 -27.01 -24.99
CA LYS A 3 45.44 -26.45 -25.39
C LYS A 3 44.51 -27.59 -25.83
N ARG A 4 43.19 -27.37 -25.76
CA ARG A 4 42.12 -28.21 -26.36
C ARG A 4 42.00 -29.66 -25.84
N VAL A 5 41.04 -29.88 -24.95
CA VAL A 5 39.77 -30.51 -25.37
C VAL A 5 38.65 -29.59 -24.89
N GLY A 6 37.72 -29.24 -25.77
CA GLY A 6 36.60 -28.35 -25.44
C GLY A 6 35.28 -29.07 -25.59
N LEU A 7 34.58 -29.29 -24.48
CA LEU A 7 33.17 -29.69 -24.46
C LEU A 7 32.37 -28.64 -23.71
N LYS A 8 31.33 -28.10 -24.36
CA LYS A 8 30.42 -27.10 -23.78
C LYS A 8 29.23 -27.82 -23.13
N LEU A 9 28.90 -27.42 -21.90
CA LEU A 9 27.51 -27.33 -21.45
C LEU A 9 27.34 -25.96 -20.76
N HIS A 10 26.28 -25.25 -21.13
CA HIS A 10 25.87 -23.97 -20.52
C HIS A 10 24.72 -24.20 -19.52
N PRO A 11 24.37 -23.23 -18.65
CA PRO A 11 23.93 -23.55 -17.30
C PRO A 11 22.48 -23.10 -16.98
N CYS A 12 22.23 -22.86 -15.69
CA CYS A 12 21.04 -22.32 -15.02
C CYS A 12 20.10 -23.36 -14.39
N LEU A 13 19.34 -23.08 -13.31
CA LEU A 13 19.59 -22.40 -12.02
C LEU A 13 18.25 -22.26 -11.24
N SER A 14 17.70 -23.36 -10.70
CA SER A 14 16.85 -23.35 -9.48
C SER A 14 15.51 -22.56 -9.52
N PRO A 15 14.73 -22.36 -8.42
CA PRO A 15 14.72 -23.04 -7.11
C PRO A 15 13.30 -23.44 -6.55
N ARG A 16 13.28 -24.42 -5.60
CA ARG A 16 12.33 -24.57 -4.45
C ARG A 16 10.83 -24.91 -4.74
N PRO A 17 10.03 -25.32 -3.72
CA PRO A 17 10.36 -25.96 -2.42
C PRO A 17 9.51 -27.21 -2.05
N CYS A 18 9.85 -27.84 -0.92
CA CYS A 18 9.04 -28.82 -0.13
C CYS A 18 8.86 -30.23 -0.74
N GLY A 19 8.99 -31.33 0.01
CA GLY A 19 9.41 -31.48 1.41
C GLY A 19 9.33 -32.93 1.92
N LYS A 20 9.77 -33.14 3.18
CA LYS A 20 9.75 -34.41 3.96
C LYS A 20 10.72 -35.53 3.52
N LYS A 21 11.74 -35.72 4.36
CA LYS A 21 12.55 -36.92 4.67
C LYS A 21 12.29 -38.20 3.84
N CYS A 22 13.32 -38.67 3.14
CA CYS A 22 13.51 -40.09 2.80
C CYS A 22 14.91 -40.54 3.22
N PHE A 23 14.99 -41.58 4.05
CA PHE A 23 16.17 -42.44 4.16
C PHE A 23 15.86 -43.70 3.35
N PHE A 24 16.76 -44.11 2.46
CA PHE A 24 16.63 -45.39 1.74
C PHE A 24 18.02 -45.98 1.45
N LEU A 25 18.30 -47.10 2.11
CA LEU A 25 19.16 -48.21 1.66
C LEU A 25 18.43 -49.51 2.13
N PRO A 26 18.72 -50.69 1.58
CA PRO A 26 17.66 -51.36 0.83
C PRO A 26 17.06 -52.58 1.51
N ILE A 27 15.76 -52.74 1.29
CA ILE A 27 15.08 -53.99 0.88
C ILE A 27 15.76 -55.29 1.35
N LEU A 28 15.29 -55.81 2.48
CA LEU A 28 15.12 -57.25 2.66
C LEU A 28 13.87 -57.50 3.53
N THR A 29 13.37 -58.74 3.52
CA THR A 29 12.11 -59.20 4.14
C THR A 29 10.84 -58.59 3.54
N ALA A 30 10.05 -59.44 2.90
CA ALA A 30 8.65 -59.17 2.55
C ALA A 30 7.79 -60.19 3.30
N HIS A 31 6.87 -59.71 4.14
CA HIS A 31 5.89 -60.56 4.81
C HIS A 31 4.65 -59.76 5.21
N LEU A 32 3.47 -60.29 4.86
CA LEU A 32 2.12 -59.89 5.30
C LEU A 32 1.64 -58.45 5.00
N LEU A 33 0.47 -58.35 4.35
CA LEU A 33 -0.81 -57.93 4.95
C LEU A 33 -1.92 -58.07 3.87
N PHE A 34 -2.94 -58.89 4.12
CA PHE A 34 -4.34 -58.51 4.47
C PHE A 34 -5.14 -57.88 3.30
N VAL A 35 -6.17 -58.54 2.74
CA VAL A 35 -7.51 -58.92 3.29
C VAL A 35 -8.59 -57.89 2.96
N TYR A 36 -9.59 -58.31 2.18
CA TYR A 36 -11.04 -57.98 2.19
C TYR A 36 -11.66 -59.05 1.23
N MET A 37 -12.57 -59.95 1.63
CA MET A 37 -13.94 -59.78 2.12
C MET A 37 -14.84 -59.10 1.06
N ASP A 38 -16.02 -59.62 0.68
CA ASP A 38 -16.84 -60.68 1.32
C ASP A 38 -17.89 -61.29 0.33
N PHE A 39 -18.87 -62.04 0.86
CA PHE A 39 -20.17 -62.47 0.25
C PHE A 39 -20.26 -63.76 -0.60
N ILE A 40 -20.78 -64.78 0.10
CA ILE A 40 -21.81 -65.77 -0.32
C ILE A 40 -22.71 -65.30 -1.49
N THR A 41 -23.03 -66.15 -2.49
CA THR A 41 -24.34 -66.86 -2.65
C THR A 41 -24.40 -67.82 -3.88
N LEU A 42 -25.25 -68.85 -3.79
CA LEU A 42 -26.12 -69.43 -4.85
C LEU A 42 -25.56 -70.44 -5.90
N TYR A 43 -25.96 -71.72 -5.73
CA TYR A 43 -26.18 -72.76 -6.78
C TYR A 43 -24.89 -73.32 -7.45
N VAL A 44 -24.84 -74.42 -8.22
CA VAL A 44 -25.77 -75.04 -9.19
C VAL A 44 -25.72 -76.58 -9.22
N LEU A 45 -26.89 -77.21 -9.43
CA LEU A 45 -27.12 -78.55 -9.99
C LEU A 45 -28.55 -78.60 -10.58
N PRO A 46 -28.86 -79.40 -11.61
CA PRO A 46 -28.14 -79.67 -12.87
C PRO A 46 -28.89 -78.97 -14.06
N PRO A 47 -28.65 -79.25 -15.37
CA PRO A 47 -29.17 -80.49 -16.00
C PRO A 47 -28.29 -81.10 -17.13
N THR A 48 -28.65 -82.32 -17.53
CA THR A 48 -28.26 -82.99 -18.79
C THR A 48 -29.41 -82.88 -19.82
N PRO A 49 -29.31 -83.40 -21.07
CA PRO A 49 -28.16 -83.67 -21.95
C PRO A 49 -28.31 -83.00 -23.35
N LEU A 50 -27.28 -83.07 -24.21
CA LEU A 50 -27.46 -83.12 -25.68
C LEU A 50 -26.22 -83.72 -26.38
N SER A 51 -26.36 -84.19 -27.62
CA SER A 51 -25.39 -85.09 -28.28
C SER A 51 -25.14 -84.76 -29.75
N ILE A 52 -23.87 -84.81 -30.17
CA ILE A 52 -23.30 -85.13 -31.50
C ILE A 52 -21.81 -85.45 -31.19
N ASN A 53 -21.21 -86.65 -31.33
CA ASN A 53 -21.42 -87.88 -32.13
C ASN A 53 -20.67 -87.88 -33.48
N LEU A 54 -20.26 -89.07 -33.96
CA LEU A 54 -19.12 -89.37 -34.86
C LEU A 54 -17.78 -89.33 -34.07
N TYR A 55 -17.11 -90.43 -33.71
CA TYR A 55 -17.28 -91.88 -33.93
C TYR A 55 -16.65 -92.63 -32.71
N SER A 56 -16.89 -93.91 -32.39
CA SER A 56 -17.70 -94.98 -33.01
C SER A 56 -18.27 -95.93 -31.92
N ARG A 57 -18.88 -97.06 -32.31
CA ARG A 57 -19.35 -98.12 -31.39
C ARG A 57 -18.24 -99.14 -31.03
N PRO A 58 -18.06 -99.47 -29.74
CA PRO A 58 -17.84 -100.85 -29.29
C PRO A 58 -19.19 -101.57 -29.09
N SER A 59 -19.19 -102.90 -29.14
CA SER A 59 -20.38 -103.74 -28.93
C SER A 59 -20.73 -103.92 -27.45
N SER A 60 -21.99 -104.27 -27.16
CA SER A 60 -22.60 -104.43 -25.82
C SER A 60 -22.06 -105.60 -24.98
N ILE A 61 -20.93 -106.20 -25.37
CA ILE A 61 -20.28 -107.33 -24.71
C ILE A 61 -19.36 -106.87 -23.55
N SER A 62 -18.82 -105.65 -23.64
CA SER A 62 -17.81 -105.18 -22.69
C SER A 62 -18.36 -104.94 -21.26
N LEU A 63 -19.59 -104.45 -21.11
CA LEU A 63 -20.12 -104.08 -19.80
C LEU A 63 -20.38 -105.30 -18.90
N SER A 64 -20.88 -106.40 -19.46
CA SER A 64 -21.04 -107.66 -18.71
C SER A 64 -19.70 -108.29 -18.36
N LEU A 65 -18.69 -108.19 -19.22
CA LEU A 65 -17.35 -108.70 -18.95
C LEU A 65 -16.65 -107.89 -17.84
N VAL A 66 -16.81 -106.56 -17.81
CA VAL A 66 -16.28 -105.69 -16.75
C VAL A 66 -16.99 -105.93 -15.42
N LEU A 67 -18.32 -106.11 -15.40
CA LEU A 67 -19.01 -106.52 -14.17
C LEU A 67 -18.55 -107.91 -13.71
N SER A 68 -18.42 -108.88 -14.61
CA SER A 68 -18.01 -110.24 -14.27
C SER A 68 -16.59 -110.30 -13.71
N LEU A 69 -15.63 -109.55 -14.28
CA LEU A 69 -14.30 -109.41 -13.69
C LEU A 69 -14.35 -108.71 -12.32
N SER A 70 -15.16 -107.65 -12.17
CA SER A 70 -15.29 -106.95 -10.88
C SER A 70 -15.89 -107.83 -9.78
N VAL A 71 -16.82 -108.73 -10.12
CA VAL A 71 -17.38 -109.73 -9.20
C VAL A 71 -16.37 -110.84 -8.91
N ALA A 72 -15.72 -111.42 -9.92
CA ALA A 72 -14.73 -112.50 -9.73
C ALA A 72 -13.50 -112.06 -8.91
N VAL A 73 -13.04 -110.81 -9.07
CA VAL A 73 -11.94 -110.25 -8.26
C VAL A 73 -12.38 -110.01 -6.81
N LYS A 74 -13.64 -109.61 -6.57
CA LYS A 74 -14.18 -109.51 -5.21
C LYS A 74 -14.29 -110.86 -4.52
N ASP A 75 -14.73 -111.89 -5.25
CA ASP A 75 -14.87 -113.25 -4.74
C ASP A 75 -13.49 -113.85 -4.38
N HIS A 76 -12.49 -113.70 -5.25
CA HIS A 76 -11.12 -114.12 -4.96
C HIS A 76 -10.53 -113.42 -3.73
N MET A 77 -10.67 -112.09 -3.61
CA MET A 77 -10.16 -111.36 -2.43
C MET A 77 -10.91 -111.73 -1.14
N ALA A 78 -12.19 -112.10 -1.20
CA ALA A 78 -12.93 -112.58 -0.02
C ALA A 78 -12.41 -113.95 0.44
N VAL A 79 -12.17 -114.89 -0.49
CA VAL A 79 -11.57 -116.19 -0.19
C VAL A 79 -10.14 -116.05 0.34
N GLU A 80 -9.31 -115.20 -0.29
CA GLU A 80 -7.93 -114.93 0.14
C GLU A 80 -7.89 -114.32 1.54
N ARG A 81 -8.75 -113.34 1.83
CA ARG A 81 -8.91 -112.72 3.16
C ARG A 81 -9.36 -113.73 4.22
N SER A 82 -10.32 -114.59 3.92
CA SER A 82 -10.78 -115.67 4.82
C SER A 82 -9.67 -116.68 5.12
N ASN A 83 -8.87 -117.04 4.12
CA ASN A 83 -7.72 -117.94 4.28
C ASN A 83 -6.61 -117.29 5.13
N LEU A 84 -6.26 -116.03 4.86
CA LEU A 84 -5.30 -115.25 5.66
C LEU A 84 -5.76 -115.09 7.11
N PHE A 85 -7.04 -114.76 7.33
CA PHE A 85 -7.64 -114.69 8.67
C PHE A 85 -7.55 -116.03 9.41
N SER A 86 -7.84 -117.14 8.72
CA SER A 86 -7.76 -118.48 9.28
C SER A 86 -6.32 -118.88 9.64
N MET A 87 -5.34 -118.61 8.76
CA MET A 87 -3.92 -118.82 9.05
C MET A 87 -3.45 -117.95 10.22
N MET A 88 -3.81 -116.66 10.25
CA MET A 88 -3.42 -115.74 11.33
C MET A 88 -3.99 -116.18 12.69
N LYS A 89 -5.23 -116.67 12.70
CA LYS A 89 -5.88 -117.26 13.87
C LYS A 89 -5.19 -118.53 14.37
N LEU A 90 -4.70 -119.38 13.47
CA LEU A 90 -3.89 -120.55 13.82
C LEU A 90 -2.50 -120.14 14.34
N SER A 91 -1.80 -119.23 13.67
CA SER A 91 -0.47 -118.75 14.08
C SER A 91 -0.49 -118.06 15.45
N ILE A 92 -1.46 -117.17 15.73
CA ILE A 92 -1.60 -116.54 17.05
C ILE A 92 -1.84 -117.61 18.13
N LYS A 93 -2.76 -118.55 17.90
CA LYS A 93 -3.06 -119.61 18.85
C LYS A 93 -1.84 -120.52 19.09
N GLY A 94 -1.20 -120.97 18.02
CA GLY A 94 -0.03 -121.84 18.06
C GLY A 94 1.16 -121.19 18.76
N LEU A 95 1.45 -119.92 18.47
CA LEU A 95 2.50 -119.15 19.12
C LEU A 95 2.23 -118.96 20.62
N ILE A 96 1.00 -118.59 21.02
CA ILE A 96 0.65 -118.43 22.45
C ILE A 96 0.75 -119.78 23.18
N GLN A 97 0.18 -120.86 22.63
CA GLN A 97 0.25 -122.18 23.27
C GLN A 97 1.68 -122.71 23.37
N SER A 98 2.48 -122.55 22.31
CA SER A 98 3.87 -123.05 22.28
C SER A 98 4.79 -122.25 23.19
N SER A 99 4.67 -120.92 23.21
CA SER A 99 5.47 -120.07 24.12
C SER A 99 5.13 -120.28 25.59
N LEU A 100 3.84 -120.42 25.94
CA LEU A 100 3.42 -120.79 27.30
C LEU A 100 3.93 -122.19 27.71
N SER A 101 4.07 -123.13 26.76
CA SER A 101 4.67 -124.44 27.04
C SER A 101 6.21 -124.42 27.16
N LEU A 102 6.87 -123.42 26.57
CA LEU A 102 8.33 -123.28 26.56
C LEU A 102 8.85 -122.53 27.80
N GLY A 103 8.08 -121.58 28.34
CA GLY A 103 8.35 -120.95 29.63
C GLY A 103 9.59 -120.03 29.70
N ARG A 104 10.22 -119.70 28.57
CA ARG A 104 11.39 -118.79 28.47
C ARG A 104 11.14 -117.68 27.45
N THR A 105 11.90 -116.59 27.56
CA THR A 105 11.99 -115.51 26.57
C THR A 105 12.25 -116.08 25.17
N LEU A 106 11.48 -115.65 24.18
CA LEU A 106 11.63 -116.07 22.80
C LEU A 106 12.77 -115.32 22.10
N ASP A 107 13.51 -116.06 21.28
CA ASP A 107 14.60 -115.60 20.41
C ASP A 107 14.10 -115.42 18.95
N SER A 108 14.94 -114.81 18.10
CA SER A 108 14.66 -114.63 16.65
C SER A 108 14.45 -115.93 15.90
N ASP A 109 14.97 -117.03 16.44
CA ASP A 109 15.13 -118.30 15.76
C ASP A 109 13.97 -119.27 16.07
N TYR A 110 13.07 -118.87 16.98
CA TYR A 110 11.91 -119.67 17.39
C TYR A 110 10.88 -119.84 16.26
N PRO A 111 10.68 -121.04 15.69
CA PRO A 111 9.92 -121.20 14.45
C PRO A 111 8.44 -120.74 14.51
N PRO A 112 7.67 -120.96 15.60
CA PRO A 112 6.30 -120.44 15.71
C PRO A 112 6.23 -118.90 15.67
N LEU A 113 7.28 -118.20 16.09
CA LEU A 113 7.35 -116.73 16.05
C LEU A 113 7.72 -116.23 14.65
N GLN A 114 8.64 -116.90 13.97
CA GLN A 114 8.93 -116.64 12.55
C GLN A 114 7.68 -116.85 11.68
N GLN A 115 6.98 -117.97 11.87
CA GLN A 115 5.73 -118.29 11.16
C GLN A 115 4.63 -117.26 11.44
N PHE A 116 4.54 -116.74 12.67
CA PHE A 116 3.66 -115.63 13.03
C PHE A 116 3.98 -114.35 12.23
N PHE A 117 5.24 -113.91 12.19
CA PHE A 117 5.62 -112.69 11.46
C PHE A 117 5.41 -112.83 9.95
N VAL A 118 5.70 -114.00 9.36
CA VAL A 118 5.45 -114.28 7.93
C VAL A 118 3.96 -114.16 7.58
N VAL A 119 3.06 -114.72 8.41
CA VAL A 119 1.61 -114.64 8.19
C VAL A 119 1.06 -113.23 8.44
N LEU A 120 1.57 -112.52 9.46
CA LEU A 120 1.23 -111.12 9.72
C LEU A 120 1.64 -110.21 8.55
N GLU A 121 2.82 -110.44 7.97
CA GLU A 121 3.29 -109.72 6.78
C GLU A 121 2.34 -109.90 5.59
N GLN A 122 1.83 -111.12 5.34
CA GLN A 122 0.87 -111.34 4.26
C GLN A 122 -0.49 -110.69 4.55
N CYS A 123 -0.96 -110.73 5.81
CA CYS A 123 -2.17 -110.02 6.23
C CYS A 123 -2.06 -108.50 5.98
N LEU A 124 -0.90 -107.91 6.29
CA LEU A 124 -0.61 -106.50 6.04
C LEU A 124 -0.39 -106.17 4.56
N LYS A 125 -0.03 -107.14 3.70
CA LYS A 125 0.11 -106.96 2.25
C LYS A 125 -1.19 -107.13 1.46
N HIS A 126 -2.19 -107.85 2.01
CA HIS A 126 -3.43 -108.15 1.32
C HIS A 126 -4.20 -106.88 0.92
N GLY A 127 -4.41 -106.68 -0.38
CA GLY A 127 -5.11 -105.52 -0.94
C GLY A 127 -4.35 -104.18 -0.84
N LEU A 128 -3.01 -104.19 -0.69
CA LEU A 128 -2.20 -102.96 -0.66
C LEU A 128 -2.08 -102.32 -2.07
N LYS A 129 -2.50 -101.06 -2.19
CA LYS A 129 -2.47 -100.25 -3.42
C LYS A 129 -1.05 -99.92 -3.88
N VAL A 130 -0.80 -100.07 -5.18
CA VAL A 130 0.47 -99.66 -5.80
C VAL A 130 0.42 -98.16 -6.14
N LYS A 131 0.91 -97.30 -5.23
CA LYS A 131 1.13 -95.87 -5.53
C LYS A 131 2.17 -95.74 -6.66
N LYS A 132 1.74 -95.24 -7.82
CA LYS A 132 2.59 -95.02 -9.02
C LYS A 132 3.52 -93.81 -8.82
N SER A 133 4.63 -94.01 -8.12
CA SER A 133 5.78 -93.08 -8.16
C SER A 133 6.53 -93.22 -9.49
N PHE A 134 7.07 -92.13 -10.02
CA PHE A 134 7.84 -92.12 -11.27
C PHE A 134 9.24 -92.74 -11.13
N ILE A 135 9.69 -92.96 -9.89
CA ILE A 135 10.91 -93.70 -9.54
C ILE A 135 10.56 -94.70 -8.44
N ASN A 136 10.90 -95.97 -8.67
CA ASN A 136 10.75 -97.15 -7.80
C ASN A 136 9.29 -97.54 -7.43
N GLN A 137 8.78 -98.61 -8.04
CA GLN A 137 7.50 -99.24 -7.66
C GLN A 137 7.73 -100.27 -6.55
N ASN A 138 7.38 -99.95 -5.31
CA ASN A 138 7.60 -100.87 -4.18
C ASN A 138 6.32 -101.06 -3.33
N LYS A 139 5.85 -102.31 -3.22
CA LYS A 139 4.71 -102.73 -2.37
C LYS A 139 5.14 -102.80 -0.89
N SER A 140 5.54 -101.66 -0.33
CA SER A 140 6.02 -101.59 1.05
C SER A 140 4.89 -101.30 2.05
N ILE A 141 4.69 -102.23 2.99
CA ILE A 141 3.83 -102.04 4.16
C ILE A 141 4.37 -101.01 5.17
N TRP A 142 5.55 -100.43 4.93
CA TRP A 142 6.08 -99.29 5.71
C TRP A 142 5.14 -98.09 5.70
N GLY A 143 4.52 -97.77 4.56
CA GLY A 143 3.67 -96.57 4.42
C GLY A 143 2.52 -96.53 5.43
N PRO A 144 1.71 -97.61 5.55
CA PRO A 144 0.72 -97.75 6.62
C PRO A 144 1.30 -97.72 8.04
N LEU A 145 2.44 -98.38 8.30
CA LEU A 145 3.02 -98.46 9.65
C LEU A 145 3.62 -97.11 10.11
N GLU A 146 4.16 -96.31 9.19
CA GLU A 146 4.66 -94.96 9.46
C GLU A 146 3.53 -93.96 9.80
N LEU A 147 2.26 -94.29 9.51
CA LEU A 147 1.11 -93.54 10.03
C LEU A 147 0.94 -93.71 11.54
N VAL A 148 1.36 -94.84 12.14
CA VAL A 148 1.20 -95.08 13.57
C VAL A 148 1.94 -94.02 14.39
N GLN A 149 3.10 -93.52 13.92
CA GLN A 149 3.81 -92.40 14.55
C GLN A 149 2.93 -91.13 14.70
N LYS A 150 1.96 -90.92 13.81
CA LYS A 150 1.03 -89.79 13.84
C LYS A 150 -0.24 -90.04 14.67
N LEU A 151 -0.51 -91.30 15.04
CA LEU A 151 -1.70 -91.73 15.78
C LEU A 151 -1.37 -92.06 17.25
N CYS A 152 -0.19 -92.63 17.48
CA CYS A 152 0.35 -93.03 18.78
C CYS A 152 1.78 -92.46 18.91
N PRO A 153 1.96 -91.29 19.57
CA PRO A 153 3.27 -90.65 19.73
C PRO A 153 4.34 -91.57 20.32
N ASP A 154 3.96 -92.45 21.25
CA ASP A 154 4.77 -93.48 21.90
C ASP A 154 5.51 -94.41 20.91
N SER A 155 5.00 -94.57 19.68
CA SER A 155 5.64 -95.37 18.62
C SER A 155 6.75 -94.62 17.88
N THR A 156 7.01 -93.34 18.20
CA THR A 156 8.05 -92.51 17.55
C THR A 156 9.43 -93.14 17.66
N ASP A 157 9.78 -93.67 18.83
CA ASP A 157 11.10 -94.24 19.09
C ASP A 157 11.34 -95.46 18.19
N ILE A 158 10.43 -96.44 18.19
CA ILE A 158 10.56 -97.63 17.34
C ILE A 158 10.44 -97.32 15.84
N THR A 159 9.70 -96.26 15.46
CA THR A 159 9.60 -95.82 14.07
C THR A 159 10.90 -95.18 13.60
N THR A 160 11.61 -94.49 14.49
CA THR A 160 12.94 -93.94 14.22
C THR A 160 13.99 -95.05 14.21
N SER A 161 14.03 -95.92 15.24
CA SER A 161 14.93 -97.07 15.29
C SER A 161 14.79 -98.02 14.09
N ALA A 162 13.57 -98.26 13.60
CA ALA A 162 13.33 -99.09 12.42
C ALA A 162 13.65 -98.39 11.09
N ARG A 163 13.64 -97.05 11.04
CA ARG A 163 14.03 -96.25 9.86
C ARG A 163 15.55 -96.22 9.69
N ASP A 164 16.26 -96.06 10.80
CA ASP A 164 17.69 -95.74 10.87
C ASP A 164 18.58 -96.95 11.24
N LEU A 165 18.00 -98.17 11.32
CA LEU A 165 18.74 -99.39 11.67
C LEU A 165 19.84 -99.71 10.63
N PRO A 166 21.12 -99.82 11.03
CA PRO A 166 22.21 -100.14 10.10
C PRO A 166 22.03 -101.54 9.50
N GLY A 167 22.24 -101.64 8.19
CA GLY A 167 22.08 -102.87 7.39
C GLY A 167 20.84 -102.86 6.49
N ILE A 168 19.71 -102.30 6.96
CA ILE A 168 18.43 -102.32 6.24
C ILE A 168 18.42 -101.31 5.08
N LYS A 169 18.10 -101.81 3.88
CA LYS A 169 18.06 -101.04 2.62
C LYS A 169 16.65 -101.00 2.02
N THR A 170 15.75 -101.94 2.32
CA THR A 170 14.37 -101.93 1.79
C THR A 170 13.33 -101.41 2.79
N GLY A 171 12.24 -100.84 2.28
CA GLY A 171 11.08 -100.50 3.10
C GLY A 171 10.39 -101.72 3.73
N LEU A 172 10.54 -102.91 3.15
CA LEU A 172 10.01 -104.15 3.75
C LEU A 172 10.83 -104.57 4.97
N GLY A 173 12.16 -104.48 4.90
CA GLY A 173 13.05 -104.70 6.05
C GLY A 173 12.73 -103.73 7.20
N ARG A 174 12.52 -102.43 6.91
CA ARG A 174 12.11 -101.45 7.92
C ARG A 174 10.79 -101.83 8.60
N ALA A 175 9.80 -102.26 7.81
CA ALA A 175 8.53 -102.73 8.35
C ALA A 175 8.68 -104.00 9.21
N ARG A 176 9.53 -104.95 8.79
CA ARG A 176 9.87 -106.14 9.60
C ARG A 176 10.50 -105.75 10.93
N ALA A 177 11.51 -104.88 10.93
CA ALA A 177 12.16 -104.38 12.14
C ALA A 177 11.15 -103.71 13.09
N TRP A 178 10.26 -102.86 12.55
CA TRP A 178 9.20 -102.21 13.31
C TRP A 178 8.23 -103.21 13.95
N LEU A 179 7.81 -104.25 13.23
CA LEU A 179 6.93 -105.30 13.77
C LEU A 179 7.61 -106.10 14.90
N HIS A 180 8.92 -106.35 14.80
CA HIS A 180 9.70 -107.00 15.85
C HIS A 180 9.81 -106.09 17.09
N LEU A 181 10.16 -104.81 16.92
CA LEU A 181 10.22 -103.83 18.00
C LEU A 181 8.86 -103.62 18.69
N ALA A 182 7.77 -103.53 17.93
CA ALA A 182 6.41 -103.39 18.45
C ALA A 182 5.96 -104.62 19.26
N LEU A 183 6.41 -105.83 18.91
CA LEU A 183 6.18 -107.04 19.71
C LEU A 183 7.01 -107.02 20.99
N MET A 184 8.30 -106.66 20.91
CA MET A 184 9.17 -106.53 22.09
C MET A 184 8.66 -105.47 23.08
N GLN A 185 8.07 -104.37 22.61
CA GLN A 185 7.36 -103.39 23.45
C GLN A 185 6.02 -103.89 24.01
N LYS A 186 5.52 -105.08 23.61
CA LYS A 186 4.17 -105.59 23.92
C LYS A 186 3.05 -104.63 23.47
N LYS A 187 3.29 -103.88 22.38
CA LYS A 187 2.42 -102.80 21.88
C LYS A 187 1.90 -102.99 20.45
N LEU A 188 2.32 -104.05 19.77
CA LEU A 188 1.87 -104.42 18.41
C LEU A 188 0.33 -104.42 18.24
N SER A 189 -0.39 -104.87 19.26
CA SER A 189 -1.86 -104.89 19.31
C SER A 189 -2.47 -103.48 19.38
N ASP A 190 -2.03 -102.65 20.33
CA ASP A 190 -2.46 -101.25 20.48
C ASP A 190 -2.18 -100.43 19.21
N TYR A 191 -0.98 -100.57 18.63
CA TYR A 191 -0.56 -99.84 17.45
C TYR A 191 -1.34 -100.22 16.19
N LEU A 192 -1.53 -101.53 15.92
CA LEU A 192 -2.31 -101.96 14.77
C LEU A 192 -3.80 -101.66 14.95
N LYS A 193 -4.32 -101.68 16.18
CA LYS A 193 -5.68 -101.21 16.46
C LYS A 193 -5.85 -99.72 16.11
N ALA A 194 -4.96 -98.85 16.58
CA ALA A 194 -5.04 -97.42 16.27
C ALA A 194 -5.03 -97.12 14.77
N LEU A 195 -4.32 -97.93 13.98
CA LEU A 195 -4.33 -97.88 12.52
C LEU A 195 -5.67 -98.37 11.92
N LEU A 196 -6.20 -99.49 12.42
CA LEU A 196 -7.48 -100.09 11.99
C LEU A 196 -8.70 -99.22 12.35
N ASP A 197 -8.65 -98.47 13.45
CA ASP A 197 -9.69 -97.51 13.86
C ASP A 197 -9.71 -96.27 12.95
N ARG A 198 -8.68 -96.06 12.10
CA ARG A 198 -8.54 -94.93 11.15
C ARG A 198 -8.62 -95.36 9.69
N LYS A 199 -9.69 -96.09 9.34
CA LYS A 199 -10.00 -96.53 7.97
C LYS A 199 -10.07 -95.38 6.95
N ASP A 200 -10.34 -94.15 7.39
CA ASP A 200 -10.34 -92.94 6.58
C ASP A 200 -8.97 -92.62 5.97
N ILE A 201 -7.89 -92.74 6.75
CA ILE A 201 -6.51 -92.55 6.27
C ILE A 201 -5.99 -93.85 5.64
N LEU A 202 -6.32 -95.01 6.23
CA LEU A 202 -5.87 -96.31 5.76
C LEU A 202 -6.34 -96.63 4.32
N GLY A 203 -7.51 -96.10 3.93
CA GLY A 203 -8.05 -96.17 2.57
C GLY A 203 -7.20 -95.51 1.48
N GLU A 204 -6.21 -94.67 1.81
CA GLU A 204 -5.19 -94.23 0.84
C GLU A 204 -4.28 -95.37 0.38
N PHE A 205 -4.03 -96.35 1.25
CA PHE A 205 -3.01 -97.38 1.09
C PHE A 205 -3.61 -98.74 0.73
N TYR A 206 -4.88 -98.99 1.05
CA TYR A 206 -5.55 -100.27 0.80
C TYR A 206 -6.79 -100.13 -0.06
N ASP A 207 -7.06 -101.14 -0.89
CA ASP A 207 -8.31 -101.29 -1.62
C ASP A 207 -9.47 -101.67 -0.67
N PRO A 208 -10.73 -101.33 -0.97
CA PRO A 208 -11.82 -101.46 0.01
C PRO A 208 -12.05 -102.88 0.55
N GLY A 209 -11.78 -103.92 -0.24
CA GLY A 209 -11.91 -105.33 0.18
C GLY A 209 -10.67 -105.94 0.85
N ALA A 210 -9.65 -105.12 1.12
CA ALA A 210 -8.41 -105.54 1.78
C ALA A 210 -8.65 -106.05 3.21
N LEU A 211 -7.74 -106.88 3.71
CA LEU A 211 -7.89 -107.48 5.05
C LEU A 211 -7.92 -106.42 6.15
N MET A 212 -7.11 -105.36 6.00
CA MET A 212 -7.05 -104.24 6.94
C MET A 212 -8.21 -103.24 6.82
N MET A 213 -9.08 -103.36 5.80
CA MET A 213 -10.22 -102.46 5.58
C MET A 213 -11.55 -103.07 6.04
N GLU A 214 -11.63 -104.39 6.16
CA GLU A 214 -12.84 -105.16 6.45
C GLU A 214 -12.94 -105.50 7.95
N GLU A 215 -13.82 -106.43 8.35
CA GLU A 215 -14.01 -106.82 9.76
C GLU A 215 -12.92 -107.78 10.27
N GLU A 216 -12.39 -108.65 9.40
CA GLU A 216 -11.37 -109.65 9.76
C GLU A 216 -10.08 -109.00 10.29
N GLY A 217 -9.70 -107.83 9.75
CA GLY A 217 -8.59 -107.03 10.25
C GLY A 217 -8.82 -106.51 11.67
N THR A 218 -10.02 -105.98 11.96
CA THR A 218 -10.41 -105.54 13.31
C THR A 218 -10.39 -106.70 14.31
N VAL A 219 -10.85 -107.89 13.91
CA VAL A 219 -10.79 -109.10 14.75
C VAL A 219 -9.34 -109.55 14.97
N ILE A 220 -8.47 -109.51 13.96
CA ILE A 220 -7.03 -109.79 14.13
C ILE A 220 -6.41 -108.79 15.13
N GLY A 221 -6.69 -107.50 15.00
CA GLY A 221 -6.22 -106.47 15.95
C GLY A 221 -6.60 -106.79 17.39
N GLY A 222 -7.83 -107.26 17.63
CA GLY A 222 -8.28 -107.74 18.94
C GLY A 222 -7.57 -109.03 19.39
N MET A 223 -7.34 -109.98 18.49
CA MET A 223 -6.63 -111.23 18.82
C MET A 223 -5.15 -111.02 19.17
N LEU A 224 -4.49 -110.02 18.57
CA LEU A 224 -3.08 -109.69 18.85
C LEU A 224 -2.84 -109.27 20.31
N VAL A 225 -3.86 -108.82 21.04
CA VAL A 225 -3.76 -108.50 22.48
C VAL A 225 -3.29 -109.72 23.29
N GLY A 226 -3.65 -110.93 22.85
CA GLY A 226 -3.19 -112.18 23.47
C GLY A 226 -1.67 -112.39 23.42
N LEU A 227 -0.95 -111.69 22.54
CA LEU A 227 0.52 -111.77 22.44
C LEU A 227 1.23 -110.95 23.51
N ASN A 228 0.55 -110.04 24.21
CA ASN A 228 1.18 -109.17 25.21
C ASN A 228 1.76 -109.99 26.40
N VAL A 229 1.31 -111.24 26.58
CA VAL A 229 1.87 -112.20 27.57
C VAL A 229 3.25 -112.73 27.16
N ILE A 230 3.59 -112.73 25.87
CA ILE A 230 4.83 -113.30 25.34
C ILE A 230 6.00 -112.40 25.68
N ASP A 231 7.03 -112.97 26.30
CA ASP A 231 8.32 -112.31 26.48
C ASP A 231 9.25 -112.67 25.32
N ALA A 232 9.91 -111.68 24.72
CA ALA A 232 10.65 -111.82 23.47
C ALA A 232 11.82 -110.84 23.41
N ASN A 233 13.01 -111.34 23.04
CA ASN A 233 14.20 -110.52 22.82
C ASN A 233 14.86 -110.92 21.50
N LEU A 234 14.59 -110.15 20.46
CA LEU A 234 14.77 -110.57 19.06
C LEU A 234 16.04 -110.02 18.40
N CYS A 235 16.95 -109.41 19.19
CA CYS A 235 18.33 -109.06 18.84
C CYS A 235 18.55 -108.60 17.38
N ILE A 236 17.76 -107.63 16.93
CA ILE A 236 17.57 -107.31 15.52
C ILE A 236 18.88 -106.87 14.84
N LYS A 237 19.37 -107.70 13.91
CA LYS A 237 20.46 -107.37 12.97
C LYS A 237 19.86 -106.93 11.64
N GLY A 238 20.38 -105.86 11.05
CA GLY A 238 19.76 -105.26 9.85
C GLY A 238 19.97 -106.02 8.54
N GLU A 239 20.94 -106.94 8.48
CA GLU A 239 21.33 -107.61 7.22
C GLU A 239 20.37 -108.74 6.81
N ASP A 240 19.77 -109.44 7.78
CA ASP A 240 18.89 -110.60 7.55
C ASP A 240 17.45 -110.20 7.17
N LEU A 241 16.99 -109.01 7.59
CA LEU A 241 15.59 -108.61 7.45
C LEU A 241 15.15 -108.23 6.04
N ASP A 242 16.07 -107.84 5.16
CA ASP A 242 15.74 -107.52 3.76
C ASP A 242 15.50 -108.78 2.89
N SER A 243 16.02 -109.94 3.30
CA SER A 243 16.10 -111.16 2.47
C SER A 243 15.33 -112.36 3.00
N GLN A 244 14.79 -112.31 4.23
CA GLN A 244 14.10 -113.42 4.90
C GLN A 244 13.03 -114.12 4.03
N VAL A 245 13.21 -115.43 3.84
CA VAL A 245 12.40 -116.30 2.95
C VAL A 245 11.17 -116.83 3.69
N GLY A 246 9.97 -116.45 3.23
CA GLY A 246 8.70 -116.78 3.87
C GLY A 246 8.14 -118.17 3.53
N VAL A 247 8.84 -119.26 3.87
CA VAL A 247 8.25 -120.61 3.82
C VAL A 247 7.38 -120.85 5.05
N ILE A 248 6.13 -121.27 4.85
CA ILE A 248 5.21 -121.67 5.92
C ILE A 248 5.27 -123.20 6.02
N ASP A 249 5.87 -123.73 7.08
CA ASP A 249 5.87 -125.18 7.30
C ASP A 249 4.53 -125.64 7.90
N PHE A 250 3.92 -126.63 7.26
CA PHE A 250 2.71 -127.31 7.70
C PHE A 250 2.98 -128.68 8.34
N SER A 251 4.22 -129.17 8.32
CA SER A 251 4.61 -130.48 8.88
C SER A 251 4.43 -130.55 10.41
N LEU A 252 4.56 -129.41 11.10
CA LEU A 252 4.30 -129.25 12.54
C LEU A 252 2.89 -129.68 12.98
N TYR A 253 1.98 -129.95 12.04
CA TYR A 253 0.57 -130.26 12.29
C TYR A 253 0.13 -131.69 11.84
N LEU A 254 1.05 -132.63 11.48
CA LEU A 254 0.75 -133.98 10.91
C LEU A 254 1.77 -135.11 11.32
N LYS A 255 1.35 -136.38 11.65
CA LYS A 255 2.24 -137.55 12.03
C LYS A 255 1.61 -138.99 11.94
N ASP A 256 2.40 -140.08 11.68
CA ASP A 256 2.23 -141.53 12.13
C ASP A 256 3.40 -142.54 11.68
N PRO A 257 3.54 -143.84 12.16
CA PRO A 257 4.81 -144.67 12.09
C PRO A 257 4.85 -146.28 11.90
N MET A 258 6.07 -146.91 11.73
CA MET A 258 6.64 -148.27 12.21
C MET A 258 6.91 -149.63 11.39
N THR A 259 8.01 -150.40 11.78
CA THR A 259 8.33 -151.92 11.83
C THR A 259 9.25 -152.80 10.84
N THR A 260 9.58 -154.12 11.14
CA THR A 260 10.91 -154.89 10.94
C THR A 260 11.01 -156.41 10.37
N GLU A 261 11.92 -157.37 10.85
CA GLU A 261 12.71 -158.47 10.10
C GLU A 261 12.65 -160.05 10.46
N THR A 262 13.66 -160.92 10.04
CA THR A 262 14.18 -162.32 10.46
C THR A 262 13.98 -163.58 9.50
N THR A 263 14.58 -164.85 9.51
CA THR A 263 15.46 -165.76 10.38
C THR A 263 16.39 -166.84 9.62
N LYS A 264 16.65 -168.14 10.08
CA LYS A 264 17.68 -169.19 9.65
C LYS A 264 17.27 -170.70 10.00
N ASP A 265 17.92 -171.92 9.92
CA ASP A 265 19.29 -172.57 9.68
C ASP A 265 19.32 -174.18 9.51
N ASP A 266 20.51 -174.88 9.40
CA ASP A 266 20.93 -176.29 9.88
C ASP A 266 21.55 -177.45 8.95
N ALA A 267 22.27 -178.48 9.51
CA ALA A 267 23.17 -179.50 8.85
C ALA A 267 23.49 -180.87 9.60
N LYS A 268 24.68 -181.51 9.38
CA LYS A 268 25.57 -182.20 10.41
C LYS A 268 25.80 -183.76 10.53
N LEU A 269 26.16 -184.54 9.47
CA LEU A 269 26.75 -185.92 9.65
C LEU A 269 28.18 -186.13 9.08
N THR A 270 28.66 -185.27 8.17
CA THR A 270 29.99 -185.35 7.52
C THR A 270 31.19 -185.20 8.49
N ALA A 271 30.91 -184.77 9.72
CA ALA A 271 31.79 -184.08 10.67
C ALA A 271 33.09 -184.78 11.12
N ILE A 272 33.30 -186.08 10.87
CA ILE A 272 34.47 -186.82 11.39
C ILE A 272 35.56 -187.02 10.33
N LEU A 273 35.19 -187.27 9.07
CA LEU A 273 36.16 -187.16 7.96
C LEU A 273 36.45 -185.69 7.65
N ASP A 274 35.45 -184.82 7.84
CA ASP A 274 35.70 -183.38 7.94
C ASP A 274 36.76 -183.08 9.00
N GLN A 275 36.84 -183.78 10.14
CA GLN A 275 37.67 -183.32 11.27
C GLN A 275 39.19 -183.30 10.98
N LYS A 276 39.72 -184.22 10.17
CA LYS A 276 41.12 -184.13 9.70
C LYS A 276 41.27 -183.05 8.62
N HIS A 277 40.36 -183.06 7.64
CA HIS A 277 40.37 -182.08 6.56
C HIS A 277 40.27 -180.66 7.11
N TYR A 278 39.47 -180.44 8.15
CA TYR A 278 39.24 -179.22 8.92
C TYR A 278 40.50 -178.76 9.65
N ILE A 279 41.39 -179.63 10.14
CA ILE A 279 42.66 -179.18 10.73
C ILE A 279 43.64 -178.73 9.65
N GLU A 280 43.71 -179.45 8.53
CA GLU A 280 44.55 -179.07 7.39
C GLU A 280 44.03 -177.79 6.71
N GLU A 281 42.71 -177.67 6.58
CA GLU A 281 41.99 -176.52 6.03
C GLU A 281 41.95 -175.33 7.00
N LEU A 282 41.89 -175.55 8.32
CA LEU A 282 42.04 -174.50 9.33
C LEU A 282 43.47 -173.96 9.36
N ASN A 283 44.49 -174.81 9.21
CA ASN A 283 45.86 -174.34 9.02
C ASN A 283 46.01 -173.56 7.72
N ARG A 284 45.40 -174.01 6.61
CA ARG A 284 45.34 -173.25 5.35
C ARG A 284 44.64 -171.90 5.55
N HIS A 285 43.49 -171.87 6.20
CA HIS A 285 42.73 -170.66 6.52
C HIS A 285 43.50 -169.73 7.46
N LEU A 286 44.23 -170.26 8.44
CA LEU A 286 45.05 -169.47 9.36
C LEU A 286 46.25 -168.87 8.64
N SER A 287 46.94 -169.62 7.77
CA SER A 287 48.00 -169.07 6.90
C SER A 287 47.48 -168.00 5.93
N CYS A 288 46.31 -168.21 5.32
CA CYS A 288 45.64 -167.18 4.52
C CYS A 288 45.28 -165.96 5.37
N THR A 289 44.72 -166.15 6.57
CA THR A 289 44.34 -165.06 7.49
C THR A 289 45.58 -164.28 7.96
N VAL A 290 46.69 -164.94 8.24
CA VAL A 290 47.97 -164.28 8.58
C VAL A 290 48.51 -163.50 7.38
N THR A 291 48.38 -164.02 6.16
CA THR A 291 48.77 -163.31 4.93
C THR A 291 47.87 -162.09 4.67
N ASP A 292 46.56 -162.22 4.86
CA ASP A 292 45.59 -161.11 4.74
C ASP A 292 45.81 -160.05 5.83
N LEU A 293 46.16 -160.45 7.06
CA LEU A 293 46.50 -159.53 8.14
C LEU A 293 47.83 -158.83 7.89
N GLN A 294 48.83 -159.53 7.35
CA GLN A 294 50.10 -158.91 6.94
C GLN A 294 49.86 -157.92 5.80
N ALA A 295 49.12 -158.29 4.75
CA ALA A 295 48.79 -157.39 3.66
C ALA A 295 48.00 -156.14 4.12
N LYS A 296 47.13 -156.30 5.13
CA LYS A 296 46.46 -155.17 5.81
C LYS A 296 47.42 -154.32 6.63
N MET A 297 48.36 -154.93 7.36
CA MET A 297 49.40 -154.22 8.10
C MET A 297 50.29 -153.40 7.17
N ASP A 298 50.86 -154.02 6.13
CA ASP A 298 51.63 -153.37 5.06
C ASP A 298 50.86 -152.23 4.40
N SER A 299 49.55 -152.36 4.22
CA SER A 299 48.68 -151.33 3.66
C SER A 299 48.46 -150.17 4.64
N ILE A 300 48.24 -150.48 5.93
CA ILE A 300 48.06 -149.48 6.99
C ILE A 300 49.36 -148.69 7.18
N GLU A 301 50.51 -149.35 7.22
CA GLU A 301 51.83 -148.69 7.29
C GLU A 301 52.05 -147.73 6.14
N LYS A 302 51.78 -148.14 4.89
CA LYS A 302 51.85 -147.26 3.71
C LYS A 302 50.91 -146.06 3.81
N THR A 303 49.68 -146.25 4.29
CA THR A 303 48.76 -145.11 4.51
C THR A 303 49.24 -144.20 5.65
N ASN A 304 49.85 -144.75 6.70
CA ASN A 304 50.37 -143.97 7.83
C ASN A 304 51.58 -143.12 7.40
N SER A 305 52.52 -143.67 6.63
CA SER A 305 53.62 -142.90 6.03
C SER A 305 53.10 -141.74 5.18
N LYS A 306 52.11 -142.00 4.30
CA LYS A 306 51.51 -140.96 3.46
C LYS A 306 50.77 -139.88 4.28
N LEU A 307 50.10 -140.25 5.37
CA LEU A 307 49.46 -139.30 6.28
C LEU A 307 50.48 -138.46 7.05
N ILE A 308 51.64 -139.02 7.40
CA ILE A 308 52.76 -138.27 8.01
C ILE A 308 53.36 -137.27 7.02
N GLU A 309 53.55 -137.65 5.76
CA GLU A 309 53.99 -136.73 4.69
C GLU A 309 52.97 -135.59 4.46
N GLU A 310 51.67 -135.92 4.37
CA GLU A 310 50.60 -134.92 4.20
C GLU A 310 50.48 -133.99 5.42
N LEU A 311 50.61 -134.51 6.64
CA LEU A 311 50.63 -133.73 7.88
C LEU A 311 51.84 -132.80 7.96
N THR A 312 53.02 -133.25 7.52
CA THR A 312 54.24 -132.43 7.48
C THR A 312 54.06 -131.29 6.48
N ALA A 313 53.66 -131.60 5.24
CA ALA A 313 53.40 -130.59 4.21
C ALA A 313 52.27 -129.61 4.57
N ALA A 314 51.27 -130.04 5.36
CA ALA A 314 50.25 -129.15 5.92
C ALA A 314 50.81 -128.23 7.01
N THR A 315 51.70 -128.76 7.87
CA THR A 315 52.37 -128.00 8.95
C THR A 315 53.28 -126.91 8.37
N ASP A 316 54.07 -127.23 7.33
CA ASP A 316 54.94 -126.26 6.66
C ASP A 316 54.14 -125.12 6.02
N ARG A 317 52.99 -125.42 5.40
CA ARG A 317 52.06 -124.40 4.87
C ARG A 317 51.47 -123.53 5.98
N ILE A 318 51.11 -124.11 7.12
CA ILE A 318 50.60 -123.35 8.28
C ILE A 318 51.68 -122.41 8.84
N ASN A 319 52.95 -122.83 8.86
CA ASN A 319 54.06 -121.98 9.29
C ASN A 319 54.31 -120.84 8.30
N SER A 320 54.39 -121.13 7.00
CA SER A 320 54.55 -120.11 5.95
C SER A 320 53.41 -119.07 5.93
N LEU A 321 52.15 -119.51 6.13
CA LEU A 321 51.01 -118.59 6.24
C LEU A 321 51.00 -117.76 7.53
N ARG A 322 51.64 -118.22 8.61
CA ARG A 322 51.85 -117.43 9.83
C ARG A 322 52.92 -116.37 9.63
N GLU A 323 54.02 -116.71 8.98
CA GLU A 323 55.07 -115.75 8.62
C GLU A 323 54.52 -114.65 7.71
N GLU A 324 53.71 -115.01 6.69
CA GLU A 324 52.99 -114.04 5.85
C GLU A 324 51.96 -113.21 6.62
N GLN A 325 51.26 -113.80 7.59
CA GLN A 325 50.33 -113.06 8.47
C GLN A 325 51.08 -112.05 9.36
N GLU A 326 52.27 -112.39 9.86
CA GLU A 326 53.09 -111.49 10.69
C GLU A 326 53.71 -110.35 9.87
N THR A 327 54.20 -110.61 8.65
CA THR A 327 54.72 -109.54 7.77
C THR A 327 53.60 -108.60 7.33
N LEU A 328 52.47 -109.13 6.84
CA LEU A 328 51.30 -108.32 6.46
C LEU A 328 50.77 -107.51 7.66
N ARG A 329 50.81 -108.05 8.88
CA ARG A 329 50.45 -107.28 10.08
C ARG A 329 51.42 -106.13 10.33
N HIS A 330 52.73 -106.36 10.24
CA HIS A 330 53.73 -105.31 10.45
C HIS A 330 53.67 -104.21 9.37
N GLU A 331 53.40 -104.58 8.12
CA GLU A 331 53.14 -103.63 7.02
C GLU A 331 51.87 -102.80 7.29
N ASN A 332 50.76 -103.42 7.70
CA ASN A 332 49.54 -102.71 8.06
C ASN A 332 49.75 -101.74 9.24
N GLU A 333 50.45 -102.16 10.31
CA GLU A 333 50.79 -101.29 11.44
C GLU A 333 51.66 -100.10 10.99
N THR A 334 52.61 -100.32 10.07
CA THR A 334 53.45 -99.28 9.49
C THR A 334 52.65 -98.31 8.59
N ILE A 335 51.74 -98.84 7.77
CA ILE A 335 50.84 -98.04 6.90
C ILE A 335 49.95 -97.16 7.76
N VAL A 336 49.29 -97.72 8.79
CA VAL A 336 48.43 -96.98 9.73
C VAL A 336 49.20 -95.86 10.42
N GLN A 337 50.39 -96.13 10.99
CA GLN A 337 51.23 -95.09 11.60
C GLN A 337 51.64 -94.00 10.59
N SER A 338 51.94 -94.38 9.35
CA SER A 338 52.29 -93.41 8.29
C SER A 338 51.10 -92.56 7.83
N SER A 339 49.88 -93.11 7.92
CA SER A 339 48.64 -92.40 7.60
C SER A 339 48.28 -91.42 8.71
N GLN A 340 48.31 -91.87 9.97
CA GLN A 340 48.03 -91.03 11.14
C GLN A 340 48.96 -89.82 11.20
N LYS A 341 50.27 -90.00 10.96
CA LYS A 341 51.24 -88.87 10.91
C LYS A 341 50.98 -87.88 9.77
N LYS A 342 50.43 -88.33 8.63
CA LYS A 342 50.04 -87.45 7.53
C LYS A 342 48.75 -86.70 7.85
N GLU A 343 47.80 -87.35 8.48
CA GLU A 343 46.54 -86.76 8.95
C GLU A 343 46.82 -85.70 10.02
N GLU A 344 47.65 -86.01 11.01
CA GLU A 344 48.12 -85.10 12.07
C GLU A 344 48.82 -83.86 11.49
N ALA A 345 49.78 -84.04 10.56
CA ALA A 345 50.42 -82.92 9.88
C ALA A 345 49.44 -82.08 9.04
N THR A 346 48.49 -82.72 8.32
CA THR A 346 47.47 -82.02 7.53
C THR A 346 46.52 -81.20 8.43
N LEU A 347 46.22 -81.69 9.63
CA LEU A 347 45.43 -80.98 10.64
C LEU A 347 46.20 -79.79 11.24
N GLU A 348 47.52 -79.93 11.46
CA GLU A 348 48.37 -78.83 11.92
C GLU A 348 48.50 -77.73 10.85
N ASP A 349 48.79 -78.08 9.60
CA ASP A 349 48.80 -77.14 8.46
C ASP A 349 47.45 -76.41 8.34
N SER A 350 46.33 -77.15 8.39
CA SER A 350 44.97 -76.58 8.35
C SER A 350 44.68 -75.62 9.51
N ALA A 351 45.24 -75.89 10.70
CA ALA A 351 45.09 -75.00 11.86
C ALA A 351 45.91 -73.71 11.69
N VAL A 352 47.12 -73.80 11.12
CA VAL A 352 47.97 -72.65 10.80
C VAL A 352 47.34 -71.77 9.70
N GLU A 353 46.75 -72.36 8.66
CA GLU A 353 45.99 -71.61 7.66
C GLU A 353 44.78 -70.89 8.28
N LEU A 354 44.00 -71.58 9.10
CA LEU A 354 42.81 -71.01 9.77
C LEU A 354 43.18 -69.85 10.70
N GLU A 355 44.29 -69.96 11.44
CA GLU A 355 44.75 -68.91 12.33
C GLU A 355 45.34 -67.71 11.56
N THR A 356 46.08 -67.97 10.49
CA THR A 356 46.55 -66.91 9.55
C THR A 356 45.37 -66.16 8.94
N TYR A 357 44.29 -66.87 8.56
CA TYR A 357 43.05 -66.27 8.08
C TYR A 357 42.39 -65.39 9.14
N ARG A 358 42.26 -65.87 10.39
CA ARG A 358 41.68 -65.09 11.50
C ARG A 358 42.45 -63.80 11.76
N GLN A 359 43.77 -63.86 11.85
CA GLN A 359 44.61 -62.69 12.12
C GLN A 359 44.52 -61.67 10.96
N THR A 360 44.53 -62.14 9.72
CA THR A 360 44.30 -61.30 8.53
C THR A 360 42.90 -60.66 8.56
N ARG A 361 41.88 -61.41 8.96
CA ARG A 361 40.49 -60.94 9.07
C ARG A 361 40.33 -59.87 10.15
N GLN A 362 40.93 -60.09 11.32
CA GLN A 362 40.97 -59.12 12.41
C GLN A 362 41.68 -57.83 11.98
N GLY A 363 42.85 -57.91 11.35
CA GLY A 363 43.58 -56.74 10.87
C GLY A 363 42.78 -55.91 9.84
N LEU A 364 41.98 -56.57 8.99
CA LEU A 364 41.04 -55.89 8.08
C LEU A 364 39.90 -55.21 8.85
N ASP A 365 39.29 -55.88 9.84
CA ASP A 365 38.17 -55.31 10.62
C ASP A 365 38.64 -54.15 11.53
N GLU A 366 39.87 -54.21 12.07
CA GLU A 366 40.52 -53.10 12.76
C GLU A 366 40.81 -51.92 11.81
N MET A 367 41.36 -52.18 10.62
CA MET A 367 41.56 -51.16 9.58
C MET A 367 40.23 -50.48 9.19
N TYR A 368 39.16 -51.26 8.97
CA TYR A 368 37.83 -50.72 8.73
C TYR A 368 37.31 -49.87 9.89
N SER A 369 37.55 -50.28 11.15
CA SER A 369 37.18 -49.47 12.32
C SER A 369 37.93 -48.13 12.38
N VAL A 370 39.23 -48.12 12.08
CA VAL A 370 40.03 -46.89 12.03
C VAL A 370 39.56 -45.95 10.92
N VAL A 371 39.41 -46.46 9.69
CA VAL A 371 38.93 -45.68 8.54
C VAL A 371 37.52 -45.14 8.77
N TRP A 372 36.62 -45.93 9.39
CA TRP A 372 35.27 -45.49 9.72
C TRP A 372 35.27 -44.37 10.77
N LYS A 373 36.11 -44.46 11.81
CA LYS A 373 36.28 -43.39 12.81
C LYS A 373 36.80 -42.11 12.17
N GLN A 374 37.84 -42.19 11.34
CA GLN A 374 38.36 -41.06 10.58
C GLN A 374 37.29 -40.42 9.69
N TYR A 375 36.49 -41.23 8.98
CA TYR A 375 35.40 -40.75 8.14
C TYR A 375 34.32 -39.98 8.94
N GLN A 376 33.92 -40.46 10.13
CA GLN A 376 32.93 -39.71 10.92
C GLN A 376 33.50 -38.40 11.47
N GLU A 377 34.77 -38.35 11.86
CA GLU A 377 35.41 -37.12 12.37
C GLU A 377 35.63 -36.10 11.25
N GLU A 378 36.13 -36.50 10.09
CA GLU A 378 36.25 -35.64 8.91
C GLU A 378 34.88 -35.05 8.49
N LYS A 379 33.83 -35.88 8.54
CA LYS A 379 32.45 -35.47 8.31
C LYS A 379 31.94 -34.50 9.40
N ARG A 380 32.34 -34.66 10.67
CA ARG A 380 32.02 -33.74 11.78
C ARG A 380 32.69 -32.38 11.56
N ILE A 381 33.99 -32.37 11.27
CA ILE A 381 34.81 -31.18 10.96
C ILE A 381 34.23 -30.45 9.75
N ARG A 382 33.90 -31.17 8.67
CA ARG A 382 33.25 -30.57 7.50
C ARG A 382 31.91 -29.90 7.85
N GLN A 383 31.08 -30.54 8.68
CA GLN A 383 29.82 -29.94 9.15
C GLN A 383 30.03 -28.73 10.08
N GLU A 384 31.19 -28.62 10.73
CA GLU A 384 31.64 -27.44 11.49
C GLU A 384 31.97 -26.28 10.55
N LEU A 385 32.85 -26.52 9.56
CA LEU A 385 33.21 -25.53 8.54
C LEU A 385 31.99 -25.07 7.73
N GLU A 386 31.07 -25.98 7.38
CA GLU A 386 29.82 -25.63 6.70
C GLU A 386 28.84 -24.84 7.59
N ARG A 387 29.01 -24.82 8.91
CA ARG A 387 28.26 -23.91 9.82
C ARG A 387 28.95 -22.55 9.91
N GLU A 388 30.26 -22.55 10.18
CA GLU A 388 31.05 -21.33 10.32
C GLU A 388 31.04 -20.49 9.03
N LEU A 389 31.19 -21.11 7.86
CA LEU A 389 31.10 -20.41 6.56
C LEU A 389 29.75 -19.71 6.36
N LYS A 390 28.64 -20.26 6.88
CA LYS A 390 27.32 -19.61 6.80
C LYS A 390 27.23 -18.40 7.72
N LEU A 391 27.84 -18.48 8.92
CA LEU A 391 27.94 -17.35 9.85
C LEU A 391 28.79 -16.22 9.26
N GLN A 392 29.96 -16.54 8.72
CA GLN A 392 30.86 -15.58 8.05
C GLN A 392 30.19 -14.91 6.84
N VAL A 393 29.41 -15.64 6.04
CA VAL A 393 28.63 -15.06 4.94
C VAL A 393 27.54 -14.12 5.45
N GLY A 394 26.86 -14.44 6.56
CA GLY A 394 25.90 -13.56 7.21
C GLY A 394 26.53 -12.26 7.72
N LEU A 395 27.59 -12.37 8.52
CA LEU A 395 28.34 -11.22 9.05
C LEU A 395 28.89 -10.32 7.92
N LYS A 396 29.34 -10.90 6.81
CA LYS A 396 29.78 -10.15 5.62
C LYS A 396 28.62 -9.38 4.97
N GLN A 397 27.42 -9.97 4.88
CA GLN A 397 26.24 -9.30 4.35
C GLN A 397 25.77 -8.15 5.25
N GLU A 398 25.77 -8.35 6.57
CA GLU A 398 25.45 -7.31 7.55
C GLU A 398 26.46 -6.15 7.49
N MET A 399 27.76 -6.46 7.42
CA MET A 399 28.81 -5.44 7.29
C MET A 399 28.77 -4.70 5.94
N GLU A 400 28.43 -5.38 4.84
CA GLU A 400 28.16 -4.70 3.55
C GLU A 400 26.95 -3.77 3.60
N MET A 401 25.89 -4.12 4.34
CA MET A 401 24.73 -3.24 4.53
C MET A 401 25.08 -2.04 5.42
N ALA A 402 25.80 -2.27 6.52
CA ALA A 402 26.27 -1.20 7.41
C ALA A 402 27.21 -0.22 6.67
N MET A 403 28.12 -0.73 5.83
CA MET A 403 29.00 0.09 4.99
C MET A 403 28.19 0.95 4.00
N ARG A 404 27.22 0.40 3.29
CA ARG A 404 26.36 1.17 2.36
C ARG A 404 25.53 2.25 3.06
N LEU A 405 25.08 1.99 4.30
CA LEU A 405 24.38 3.00 5.11
C LEU A 405 25.31 4.13 5.55
N LEU A 406 26.55 3.81 5.95
CA LEU A 406 27.57 4.80 6.29
C LEU A 406 28.01 5.62 5.07
N GLU A 407 28.18 4.98 3.91
CA GLU A 407 28.43 5.64 2.63
C GLU A 407 27.31 6.64 2.30
N LYS A 408 26.03 6.22 2.43
CA LYS A 408 24.88 7.11 2.19
C LYS A 408 24.87 8.32 3.13
N ASP A 409 24.99 8.10 4.43
CA ASP A 409 25.05 9.16 5.45
C ASP A 409 26.22 10.13 5.21
N THR A 410 27.36 9.61 4.73
CA THR A 410 28.53 10.44 4.35
C THR A 410 28.22 11.32 3.13
N HIS A 411 27.54 10.80 2.10
CA HIS A 411 27.12 11.60 0.95
C HIS A 411 26.09 12.67 1.34
N GLU A 412 25.06 12.33 2.13
CA GLU A 412 24.05 13.29 2.61
C GLU A 412 24.68 14.41 3.47
N LYS A 413 25.70 14.08 4.28
CA LYS A 413 26.52 15.06 5.01
C LYS A 413 27.40 15.91 4.10
N GLN A 414 27.92 15.36 3.01
CA GLN A 414 28.73 16.11 2.06
C GLN A 414 27.90 17.08 1.21
N ASP A 415 26.69 16.67 0.78
CA ASP A 415 25.74 17.53 0.07
C ASP A 415 25.25 18.69 0.96
N THR A 416 24.91 18.40 2.23
CA THR A 416 24.52 19.45 3.19
C THR A 416 25.68 20.39 3.54
N LEU A 417 26.92 19.89 3.66
CA LEU A 417 28.11 20.74 3.77
C LEU A 417 28.34 21.60 2.53
N GLN A 418 28.07 21.10 1.32
CA GLN A 418 28.16 21.88 0.09
C GLN A 418 27.10 22.98 0.04
N ALA A 419 25.85 22.68 0.42
CA ALA A 419 24.77 23.67 0.52
C ALA A 419 25.09 24.77 1.55
N LEU A 420 25.61 24.41 2.73
CA LEU A 420 26.04 25.36 3.75
C LEU A 420 27.21 26.24 3.29
N ARG A 421 28.17 25.70 2.51
CA ARG A 421 29.24 26.49 1.89
C ARG A 421 28.69 27.49 0.86
N GLN A 422 27.74 27.08 0.02
CA GLN A 422 27.08 27.98 -0.93
C GLN A 422 26.29 29.09 -0.21
N GLN A 423 25.57 28.77 0.86
CA GLN A 423 24.89 29.77 1.69
C GLN A 423 25.89 30.75 2.34
N LEU A 424 27.02 30.26 2.85
CA LEU A 424 28.06 31.11 3.44
C LEU A 424 28.66 32.08 2.41
N ASP A 425 28.91 31.64 1.17
CA ASP A 425 29.42 32.50 0.11
C ASP A 425 28.37 33.48 -0.43
N GLN A 426 27.08 33.09 -0.47
CA GLN A 426 25.97 34.01 -0.71
C GLN A 426 25.89 35.10 0.38
N VAL A 427 26.04 34.74 1.66
CA VAL A 427 26.05 35.70 2.79
C VAL A 427 27.28 36.62 2.73
N LYS A 428 28.47 36.13 2.34
CA LYS A 428 29.64 37.00 2.06
C LYS A 428 29.34 37.99 0.94
N THR A 429 28.74 37.53 -0.16
CA THR A 429 28.39 38.38 -1.31
C THR A 429 27.36 39.44 -0.91
N LEU A 430 26.34 39.05 -0.14
CA LEU A 430 25.33 39.96 0.40
C LEU A 430 25.95 40.99 1.36
N ASN A 431 26.84 40.58 2.27
CA ASN A 431 27.54 41.49 3.17
C ASN A 431 28.43 42.50 2.42
N LEU A 432 29.12 42.07 1.35
CA LEU A 432 29.87 42.99 0.48
C LEU A 432 28.93 43.97 -0.25
N GLN A 433 27.83 43.48 -0.84
CA GLN A 433 26.84 44.35 -1.48
C GLN A 433 26.21 45.35 -0.50
N MET A 434 25.89 44.92 0.73
CA MET A 434 25.36 45.78 1.78
C MET A 434 26.40 46.78 2.28
N PHE A 435 27.67 46.40 2.42
CA PHE A 435 28.75 47.33 2.80
C PHE A 435 28.94 48.42 1.74
N HIS A 436 29.05 48.04 0.46
CA HIS A 436 29.13 48.99 -0.65
C HIS A 436 27.91 49.92 -0.69
N LYS A 437 26.69 49.35 -0.63
CA LYS A 437 25.46 50.14 -0.65
C LYS A 437 25.32 51.07 0.56
N THR A 438 25.80 50.66 1.74
CA THR A 438 25.83 51.52 2.92
C THR A 438 26.79 52.69 2.71
N GLN A 439 28.00 52.45 2.20
CA GLN A 439 28.98 53.48 1.87
C GLN A 439 28.46 54.44 0.77
N ASP A 440 27.72 53.96 -0.22
CA ASP A 440 27.13 54.81 -1.25
C ASP A 440 25.96 55.65 -0.69
N CYS A 441 25.12 55.09 0.18
CA CYS A 441 24.08 55.86 0.88
C CYS A 441 24.68 56.88 1.87
N GLU A 442 25.82 56.58 2.49
CA GLU A 442 26.57 57.48 3.37
C GLU A 442 27.15 58.67 2.59
N ARG A 443 27.70 58.43 1.39
CA ARG A 443 28.10 59.50 0.44
C ARG A 443 26.92 60.34 -0.02
N GLU A 444 25.77 59.73 -0.30
CA GLU A 444 24.55 60.48 -0.65
C GLU A 444 23.99 61.29 0.52
N ALA A 445 24.12 60.80 1.76
CA ALA A 445 23.75 61.54 2.96
C ALA A 445 24.68 62.74 3.19
N GLN A 446 26.00 62.55 3.13
CA GLN A 446 27.00 63.63 3.23
C GLN A 446 26.77 64.73 2.18
N ARG A 447 26.52 64.34 0.92
CA ARG A 447 26.14 65.29 -0.13
C ARG A 447 24.85 66.05 0.19
N LYS A 448 23.85 65.40 0.77
CA LYS A 448 22.60 66.06 1.17
C LYS A 448 22.79 67.00 2.36
N GLU A 449 23.68 66.67 3.28
CA GLU A 449 24.08 67.52 4.40
C GLU A 449 24.83 68.78 3.89
N GLU A 450 25.68 68.64 2.86
CA GLU A 450 26.29 69.77 2.14
C GLU A 450 25.26 70.60 1.33
N GLU A 451 24.29 69.96 0.68
CA GLU A 451 23.19 70.63 -0.03
C GLU A 451 22.23 71.36 0.94
N GLU A 452 21.95 70.78 2.11
CA GLU A 452 21.12 71.32 3.18
C GLU A 452 21.80 72.51 3.87
N GLY A 453 23.09 72.41 4.23
CA GLY A 453 23.85 73.54 4.77
C GLY A 453 23.94 74.73 3.81
N GLN A 454 24.04 74.48 2.49
CA GLN A 454 23.95 75.54 1.46
C GLN A 454 22.54 76.15 1.34
N LEU A 455 21.49 75.41 1.68
CA LEU A 455 20.12 75.93 1.72
C LEU A 455 19.86 76.70 3.01
N GLU A 456 20.39 76.27 4.16
CA GLU A 456 20.40 77.04 5.40
C GLU A 456 21.16 78.36 5.24
N GLU A 457 22.34 78.37 4.61
CA GLU A 457 23.08 79.62 4.38
C GLU A 457 22.26 80.60 3.51
N LYS A 458 21.63 80.11 2.44
CA LYS A 458 20.72 80.91 1.59
C LYS A 458 19.46 81.36 2.33
N MET A 459 18.92 80.54 3.22
CA MET A 459 17.78 80.90 4.07
C MET A 459 18.15 82.02 5.04
N ASN A 460 19.32 81.94 5.69
CA ASN A 460 19.85 82.98 6.57
C ASN A 460 20.10 84.29 5.79
N GLN A 461 20.67 84.23 4.58
CA GLN A 461 20.86 85.38 3.69
C GLN A 461 19.51 86.00 3.24
N MET A 462 18.49 85.16 3.01
CA MET A 462 17.12 85.60 2.71
C MET A 462 16.47 86.25 3.94
N GLU A 463 16.67 85.71 5.15
CA GLU A 463 16.14 86.28 6.39
C GLU A 463 16.76 87.66 6.69
N THR A 464 18.07 87.84 6.46
CA THR A 464 18.70 89.17 6.60
C THR A 464 18.16 90.17 5.59
N THR A 465 17.97 89.79 4.32
CA THR A 465 17.42 90.69 3.32
C THR A 465 15.92 90.98 3.52
N ILE A 466 15.14 90.04 4.06
CA ILE A 466 13.76 90.28 4.52
C ILE A 466 13.76 91.32 5.64
N LYS A 467 14.60 91.17 6.69
CA LYS A 467 14.70 92.15 7.78
C LYS A 467 15.10 93.54 7.30
N GLU A 468 15.99 93.65 6.32
CA GLU A 468 16.32 94.91 5.66
C GLU A 468 15.13 95.52 4.91
N MET A 469 14.33 94.71 4.21
CA MET A 469 13.12 95.18 3.53
C MET A 469 12.02 95.60 4.52
N GLU A 470 11.82 94.85 5.61
CA GLU A 470 10.90 95.22 6.70
C GLU A 470 11.31 96.55 7.35
N GLN A 471 12.61 96.74 7.64
CA GLN A 471 13.11 97.99 8.20
C GLN A 471 12.92 99.19 7.25
N ARG A 472 13.10 98.97 5.94
CA ARG A 472 12.81 99.98 4.91
C ARG A 472 11.31 100.30 4.81
N LEU A 473 10.44 99.29 4.90
CA LEU A 473 8.99 99.47 4.89
C LEU A 473 8.52 100.26 6.12
N GLN A 474 9.02 99.94 7.33
CA GLN A 474 8.70 100.67 8.55
C GLN A 474 9.13 102.15 8.48
N ASN A 475 10.27 102.45 7.86
CA ASN A 475 10.71 103.83 7.65
C ASN A 475 9.77 104.56 6.68
N SER A 476 9.46 103.96 5.52
CA SER A 476 8.51 104.54 4.56
C SER A 476 7.10 104.72 5.14
N GLU A 477 6.64 103.83 6.00
CA GLU A 477 5.40 104.01 6.77
C GLU A 477 5.46 105.17 7.74
N ARG A 478 6.59 105.39 8.44
CA ARG A 478 6.77 106.54 9.34
C ARG A 478 6.71 107.84 8.56
N ASP A 479 7.44 107.92 7.44
CA ASP A 479 7.47 109.09 6.57
C ASP A 479 6.06 109.40 6.02
N ARG A 480 5.34 108.36 5.57
CA ARG A 480 3.95 108.50 5.10
C ARG A 480 3.01 108.97 6.22
N ARG A 481 3.08 108.40 7.42
CA ARG A 481 2.27 108.85 8.58
C ARG A 481 2.56 110.29 8.96
N GLN A 482 3.80 110.77 8.79
CA GLN A 482 4.17 112.16 9.03
C GLN A 482 3.60 113.10 7.95
N SER A 483 3.57 112.67 6.69
CA SER A 483 2.90 113.38 5.60
C SER A 483 1.36 113.39 5.75
N ASP A 484 0.75 112.25 6.11
CA ASP A 484 -0.69 112.14 6.41
C ASP A 484 -1.09 113.14 7.52
N GLN A 485 -0.20 113.40 8.49
CA GLN A 485 -0.46 114.31 9.60
C GLN A 485 -0.35 115.78 9.17
N THR A 486 0.69 116.17 8.43
CA THR A 486 0.81 117.55 7.94
C THR A 486 -0.30 117.92 6.94
N GLU A 487 -0.82 116.95 6.18
CA GLU A 487 -2.02 117.13 5.36
C GLU A 487 -3.26 117.45 6.21
N ARG A 488 -3.49 116.72 7.31
CA ARG A 488 -4.61 116.98 8.24
C ARG A 488 -4.48 118.33 8.92
N ASP A 489 -3.28 118.71 9.34
CA ASP A 489 -3.03 119.98 10.02
C ASP A 489 -3.31 121.16 9.08
N MET A 490 -2.81 121.10 7.83
CA MET A 490 -3.15 122.08 6.78
C MET A 490 -4.64 122.09 6.44
N ARG A 491 -5.29 120.92 6.34
CA ARG A 491 -6.73 120.84 6.09
C ARG A 491 -7.54 121.53 7.20
N THR A 492 -7.14 121.34 8.45
CA THR A 492 -7.81 121.95 9.62
C THR A 492 -7.65 123.47 9.62
N GLU A 493 -6.48 124.00 9.22
CA GLU A 493 -6.30 125.45 9.00
C GLU A 493 -7.21 125.97 7.87
N LEU A 494 -7.29 125.25 6.76
CA LEU A 494 -8.12 125.63 5.61
C LEU A 494 -9.61 125.62 5.94
N GLU A 495 -10.11 124.62 6.67
CA GLU A 495 -11.50 124.55 7.12
C GLU A 495 -11.84 125.75 8.04
N GLY A 496 -10.98 126.09 9.00
CA GLY A 496 -11.15 127.29 9.84
C GLY A 496 -11.13 128.62 9.05
N ARG A 497 -10.41 128.67 7.91
CA ARG A 497 -10.43 129.84 7.01
C ARG A 497 -11.68 129.89 6.14
N VAL A 498 -12.25 128.75 5.76
CA VAL A 498 -13.54 128.66 5.06
C VAL A 498 -14.68 129.15 5.95
N ASP A 499 -14.77 128.69 7.20
CA ASP A 499 -15.80 129.11 8.16
C ASP A 499 -15.79 130.63 8.38
N SER A 500 -14.59 131.22 8.53
CA SER A 500 -14.42 132.66 8.67
C SER A 500 -14.93 133.44 7.46
N LEU A 501 -14.66 132.97 6.23
CA LEU A 501 -15.11 133.61 4.99
C LEU A 501 -16.61 133.43 4.77
N GLN A 502 -17.18 132.27 5.11
CA GLN A 502 -18.62 132.03 5.06
C GLN A 502 -19.39 132.95 6.01
N LYS A 503 -18.86 133.20 7.21
CA LYS A 503 -19.44 134.19 8.12
C LYS A 503 -19.45 135.60 7.52
N GLN A 504 -18.31 136.07 7.00
CA GLN A 504 -18.22 137.37 6.33
C GLN A 504 -19.18 137.51 5.14
N LEU A 505 -19.38 136.43 4.36
CA LEU A 505 -20.37 136.40 3.28
C LEU A 505 -21.80 136.55 3.81
N SER A 506 -22.15 135.88 4.93
CA SER A 506 -23.48 136.00 5.53
C SER A 506 -23.77 137.41 6.08
N ASP A 507 -22.77 138.05 6.70
CA ASP A 507 -22.88 139.44 7.19
C ASP A 507 -23.10 140.42 6.01
N LEU A 508 -22.37 140.23 4.90
CA LEU A 508 -22.49 141.04 3.68
C LEU A 508 -23.83 140.84 2.95
N ASP A 509 -24.33 139.61 2.85
CA ASP A 509 -25.58 139.34 2.15
C ASP A 509 -26.80 139.87 2.93
N THR A 510 -26.73 139.82 4.27
CA THR A 510 -27.71 140.47 5.16
C THR A 510 -27.73 141.99 4.95
N LEU A 511 -26.55 142.61 4.82
CA LEU A 511 -26.42 144.05 4.52
C LEU A 511 -26.96 144.41 3.11
N ARG A 512 -26.70 143.56 2.10
CA ARG A 512 -27.25 143.72 0.75
C ARG A 512 -28.77 143.72 0.75
N LEU A 513 -29.40 142.76 1.44
CA LEU A 513 -30.85 142.62 1.50
C LEU A 513 -31.53 143.85 2.14
N GLY A 514 -30.90 144.49 3.13
CA GLY A 514 -31.36 145.77 3.68
C GLY A 514 -31.36 146.88 2.63
N LEU A 515 -30.23 147.10 1.96
CA LEU A 515 -30.09 148.13 0.92
C LEU A 515 -31.02 147.90 -0.28
N GLU A 516 -31.31 146.64 -0.63
CA GLU A 516 -32.29 146.26 -1.67
C GLU A 516 -33.75 146.44 -1.26
N SER A 517 -34.03 146.63 0.04
CA SER A 517 -35.34 147.04 0.56
C SER A 517 -35.50 148.57 0.47
N ASP A 518 -34.51 149.31 0.98
CA ASP A 518 -34.53 150.78 1.01
C ASP A 518 -34.59 151.39 -0.41
N LEU A 519 -33.79 150.84 -1.33
CA LEU A 519 -33.81 151.24 -2.75
C LEU A 519 -35.15 150.95 -3.46
N ARG A 520 -35.97 150.05 -2.90
CA ARG A 520 -37.32 149.74 -3.39
C ARG A 520 -38.32 150.79 -2.91
N SER A 521 -38.28 151.09 -1.61
CA SER A 521 -39.09 152.13 -0.96
C SER A 521 -38.90 153.50 -1.62
N GLU A 522 -37.65 153.91 -1.87
CA GLU A 522 -37.35 155.20 -2.52
C GLU A 522 -37.94 155.26 -3.95
N LYS A 523 -37.75 154.20 -4.76
CA LYS A 523 -38.31 154.14 -6.12
C LYS A 523 -39.82 154.27 -6.15
N GLU A 524 -40.53 153.66 -5.20
CA GLU A 524 -42.00 153.76 -5.10
C GLU A 524 -42.44 155.17 -4.67
N GLN A 525 -41.79 155.78 -3.69
CA GLN A 525 -42.03 157.18 -3.30
C GLN A 525 -41.78 158.14 -4.47
N ARG A 526 -40.65 157.99 -5.17
CA ARG A 526 -40.27 158.84 -6.29
C ARG A 526 -41.24 158.73 -7.47
N GLN A 527 -41.73 157.53 -7.78
CA GLN A 527 -42.80 157.32 -8.77
C GLN A 527 -44.17 157.85 -8.32
N ALA A 528 -44.45 157.92 -7.01
CA ALA A 528 -45.68 158.56 -6.51
C ALA A 528 -45.60 160.09 -6.67
N ILE A 529 -44.46 160.70 -6.32
CA ILE A 529 -44.22 162.14 -6.45
C ILE A 529 -44.29 162.59 -7.92
N GLN A 530 -43.68 161.86 -8.85
CA GLN A 530 -43.78 162.19 -10.29
C GLN A 530 -45.23 162.13 -10.81
N ARG A 531 -46.05 161.18 -10.34
CA ARG A 531 -47.48 161.10 -10.70
C ARG A 531 -48.34 162.20 -10.07
N ALA A 532 -47.93 162.75 -8.93
CA ALA A 532 -48.57 163.95 -8.36
C ALA A 532 -48.18 165.22 -9.15
N LEU A 533 -46.89 165.38 -9.47
CA LEU A 533 -46.37 166.52 -10.21
C LEU A 533 -46.99 166.65 -11.62
N GLN A 534 -47.17 165.54 -12.33
CA GLN A 534 -47.82 165.57 -13.65
C GLN A 534 -49.26 166.11 -13.57
N ARG A 535 -50.06 165.64 -12.60
CA ARG A 535 -51.45 166.11 -12.41
C ARG A 535 -51.53 167.61 -12.15
N GLU A 536 -50.59 168.17 -11.37
CA GLU A 536 -50.57 169.62 -11.15
C GLU A 536 -50.04 170.41 -12.35
N GLN A 537 -49.20 169.81 -13.21
CA GLN A 537 -48.87 170.42 -14.50
C GLN A 537 -50.10 170.44 -15.43
N ASP A 538 -50.88 169.35 -15.46
CA ASP A 538 -52.10 169.23 -16.27
C ASP A 538 -53.22 170.17 -15.74
N ASN A 539 -53.40 170.27 -14.41
CA ASN A 539 -54.27 171.29 -13.80
C ASN A 539 -53.80 172.71 -14.16
N SER A 540 -52.49 172.95 -14.15
CA SER A 540 -51.91 174.27 -14.39
C SER A 540 -51.94 174.71 -15.86
N THR A 541 -52.03 173.77 -16.81
CA THR A 541 -52.33 174.09 -18.22
C THR A 541 -53.82 174.35 -18.42
N GLU A 542 -54.70 173.50 -17.87
CA GLU A 542 -56.16 173.68 -17.89
C GLU A 542 -56.57 175.07 -17.34
N LEU A 543 -56.11 175.44 -16.13
CA LEU A 543 -56.36 176.77 -15.57
C LEU A 543 -55.79 177.91 -16.43
N ARG A 544 -54.67 177.69 -17.14
CA ARG A 544 -54.10 178.69 -18.06
C ARG A 544 -54.96 178.87 -19.31
N THR A 545 -55.52 177.79 -19.87
CA THR A 545 -56.43 177.87 -21.01
C THR A 545 -57.74 178.56 -20.63
N GLN A 546 -58.27 178.30 -19.43
CA GLN A 546 -59.42 179.03 -18.87
C GLN A 546 -59.10 180.51 -18.63
N LEU A 547 -57.89 180.83 -18.12
CA LEU A 547 -57.41 182.21 -18.01
C LEU A 547 -57.29 182.91 -19.37
N GLN A 548 -56.83 182.22 -20.42
CA GLN A 548 -56.79 182.75 -21.78
C GLN A 548 -58.19 182.97 -22.37
N GLN A 549 -59.18 182.12 -22.07
CA GLN A 549 -60.57 182.38 -22.45
C GLN A 549 -61.15 183.60 -21.73
N ILE A 550 -60.87 183.76 -20.43
CA ILE A 550 -61.27 184.95 -19.66
C ILE A 550 -60.55 186.22 -20.17
N GLN A 551 -59.29 186.12 -20.59
CA GLN A 551 -58.57 187.22 -21.24
C GLN A 551 -59.10 187.52 -22.65
N GLY A 552 -59.50 186.51 -23.43
CA GLY A 552 -60.18 186.68 -24.71
C GLY A 552 -61.50 187.43 -24.55
N LEU A 553 -62.35 186.97 -23.62
CA LEU A 553 -63.59 187.66 -23.24
C LEU A 553 -63.35 189.06 -22.67
N HIS A 554 -62.21 189.31 -22.01
CA HIS A 554 -61.84 190.66 -21.57
C HIS A 554 -61.42 191.56 -22.75
N THR A 555 -60.73 191.02 -23.76
CA THR A 555 -60.41 191.72 -25.01
C THR A 555 -61.68 192.01 -25.80
N GLU A 556 -62.58 191.05 -25.98
CA GLU A 556 -63.90 191.27 -26.59
C GLU A 556 -64.72 192.30 -25.80
N LEU A 557 -64.68 192.27 -24.46
CA LEU A 557 -65.33 193.29 -23.63
C LEU A 557 -64.66 194.67 -23.79
N GLN A 558 -63.36 194.75 -24.05
CA GLN A 558 -62.66 195.99 -24.39
C GLN A 558 -62.97 196.48 -25.81
N GLU A 559 -63.09 195.58 -26.79
CA GLU A 559 -63.51 195.92 -28.15
C GLU A 559 -64.97 196.39 -28.17
N VAL A 560 -65.87 195.75 -27.42
CA VAL A 560 -67.24 196.25 -27.15
C VAL A 560 -67.22 197.57 -26.36
N HIS A 561 -66.21 197.82 -25.51
CA HIS A 561 -66.02 199.13 -24.89
C HIS A 561 -65.53 200.19 -25.89
N GLN A 562 -64.81 199.76 -26.93
CA GLN A 562 -64.27 200.60 -28.01
C GLN A 562 -65.36 200.90 -29.06
N GLU A 563 -66.19 199.93 -29.41
CA GLU A 563 -67.45 200.10 -30.15
C GLU A 563 -68.43 200.97 -29.37
N LYS A 564 -68.60 200.77 -28.06
CA LYS A 564 -69.38 201.68 -27.21
C LYS A 564 -68.83 203.11 -27.29
N LYS A 565 -67.50 203.29 -27.38
CA LYS A 565 -66.86 204.59 -27.57
C LYS A 565 -67.09 205.17 -28.98
N GLN A 566 -67.11 204.34 -30.02
CA GLN A 566 -67.47 204.76 -31.38
C GLN A 566 -68.98 205.07 -31.51
N LEU A 567 -69.84 204.33 -30.83
CA LEU A 567 -71.26 204.63 -30.70
C LEU A 567 -71.51 205.86 -29.82
N GLN A 568 -70.62 206.19 -28.87
CA GLN A 568 -70.62 207.52 -28.21
C GLN A 568 -70.15 208.64 -29.15
N LEU A 569 -69.26 208.36 -30.10
CA LEU A 569 -68.98 209.28 -31.22
C LEU A 569 -70.29 209.57 -31.96
N THR A 570 -70.93 208.52 -32.49
CA THR A 570 -72.15 208.63 -33.30
C THR A 570 -73.33 209.20 -32.52
N CYS A 571 -73.45 208.88 -31.23
CA CYS A 571 -74.55 209.35 -30.38
C CYS A 571 -74.35 210.79 -29.87
N GLN A 572 -73.16 211.39 -29.96
CA GLN A 572 -72.98 212.84 -29.80
C GLN A 572 -72.97 213.58 -31.14
N GLU A 573 -72.50 212.96 -32.23
CA GLU A 573 -72.67 213.48 -33.60
C GLU A 573 -74.16 213.51 -34.02
N GLN A 574 -74.97 212.60 -33.47
CA GLN A 574 -76.43 212.56 -33.58
C GLN A 574 -77.15 213.02 -32.30
N GLU A 575 -76.43 213.51 -31.28
CA GLU A 575 -76.95 214.52 -30.34
C GLU A 575 -76.89 215.90 -31.04
N THR A 576 -77.62 215.93 -32.15
CA THR A 576 -78.10 217.07 -32.92
C THR A 576 -77.89 218.43 -32.23
N THR A 577 -77.35 219.45 -32.90
CA THR A 577 -77.88 220.02 -34.16
C THR A 577 -79.40 220.34 -34.10
N ALA A 578 -79.98 220.28 -32.89
CA ALA A 578 -81.34 220.69 -32.52
C ALA A 578 -81.31 221.69 -31.34
N LEU A 579 -80.18 221.79 -30.64
CA LEU A 579 -79.73 222.89 -29.79
C LEU A 579 -78.25 223.12 -30.18
N GLN A 580 -77.72 224.25 -30.67
CA GLN A 580 -78.05 225.67 -30.53
C GLN A 580 -77.77 226.24 -29.12
N GLU A 581 -76.62 226.93 -29.00
CA GLU A 581 -76.21 228.00 -28.03
C GLU A 581 -75.27 227.70 -26.80
N MET A 582 -74.04 228.29 -26.84
CA MET A 582 -73.11 228.73 -25.73
C MET A 582 -72.20 227.73 -24.94
N GLY A 583 -71.03 228.17 -24.35
CA GLY A 583 -70.22 227.27 -23.44
C GLY A 583 -68.82 227.60 -22.77
N GLN A 584 -67.96 228.52 -23.24
CA GLN A 584 -66.69 229.11 -22.65
C GLN A 584 -65.83 228.55 -21.42
N HIS A 585 -64.49 228.43 -21.62
CA HIS A 585 -63.35 229.12 -20.90
C HIS A 585 -62.43 228.59 -19.72
N LEU A 586 -61.25 229.26 -19.65
CA LEU A 586 -60.26 229.58 -18.58
C LEU A 586 -59.12 228.63 -18.12
N THR A 587 -58.09 229.21 -17.44
CA THR A 587 -56.75 228.65 -17.06
C THR A 587 -55.99 229.62 -16.10
N TRP A 588 -55.07 229.15 -15.20
CA TRP A 588 -54.09 230.01 -14.47
C TRP A 588 -52.86 229.24 -13.91
N LEU A 589 -51.73 229.94 -13.71
CA LEU A 589 -50.46 229.43 -13.14
C LEU A 589 -50.01 230.34 -11.99
N LYS A 590 -49.41 229.81 -10.91
CA LYS A 590 -48.85 230.65 -9.83
C LYS A 590 -47.54 231.28 -10.25
N ASP A 591 -47.22 232.44 -9.67
CA ASP A 591 -45.84 232.81 -9.35
C ASP A 591 -45.33 231.75 -8.35
N ASP A 592 -44.63 230.69 -8.75
CA ASP A 592 -43.40 230.72 -9.55
C ASP A 592 -42.44 231.67 -8.84
N GLU A 593 -41.84 231.12 -7.78
CA GLU A 593 -40.41 230.80 -7.78
C GLU A 593 -39.58 231.57 -8.84
N ALA A 594 -39.88 231.43 -10.15
CA ALA A 594 -39.40 232.21 -11.32
C ALA A 594 -38.54 233.38 -10.91
N THR A 595 -37.24 233.13 -10.91
CA THR A 595 -36.27 233.97 -10.22
C THR A 595 -36.09 235.32 -10.91
N GLN A 596 -36.81 235.61 -12.00
CA GLN A 596 -36.37 236.64 -12.94
C GLN A 596 -37.39 237.71 -13.52
N CYS A 597 -38.38 237.44 -14.40
CA CYS A 597 -39.43 238.30 -15.06
C CYS A 597 -39.88 237.77 -16.47
N LYS A 598 -40.78 236.79 -16.60
CA LYS A 598 -41.18 235.93 -17.79
C LYS A 598 -41.44 236.54 -19.19
N HIS A 599 -40.99 237.76 -19.50
CA HIS A 599 -40.47 238.15 -20.82
C HIS A 599 -38.95 237.90 -20.88
N CYS A 600 -38.11 238.94 -20.79
CA CYS A 600 -36.64 238.82 -20.79
C CYS A 600 -36.07 238.11 -19.56
N GLN A 601 -36.92 237.97 -18.55
CA GLN A 601 -36.52 237.84 -17.18
C GLN A 601 -35.49 238.92 -16.78
N LYS A 602 -34.17 238.63 -16.76
CA LYS A 602 -33.18 239.30 -15.88
C LYS A 602 -33.57 239.05 -14.44
N GLU A 603 -32.65 238.63 -13.57
CA GLU A 603 -33.06 238.22 -12.22
C GLU A 603 -33.89 239.26 -11.45
N PHE A 604 -34.82 238.79 -10.59
CA PHE A 604 -35.49 239.51 -9.52
C PHE A 604 -34.47 239.78 -8.42
N SER A 605 -33.40 240.39 -8.89
CA SER A 605 -32.18 240.75 -8.22
C SER A 605 -32.42 242.01 -7.42
N ILE A 606 -31.33 242.53 -6.86
CA ILE A 606 -31.15 243.98 -6.72
C ILE A 606 -31.35 244.59 -8.14
N ALA A 607 -32.44 245.26 -8.51
CA ALA A 607 -33.58 245.75 -7.73
C ALA A 607 -34.95 245.53 -8.44
N ARG A 608 -35.24 244.29 -8.85
CA ARG A 608 -36.34 243.95 -9.77
C ARG A 608 -37.45 243.17 -9.05
N ARG A 609 -38.73 243.47 -9.33
CA ARG A 609 -39.91 242.91 -8.62
C ARG A 609 -40.97 242.34 -9.57
N LYS A 610 -41.71 241.32 -9.09
CA LYS A 610 -42.66 240.47 -9.84
C LYS A 610 -44.01 241.16 -10.11
N HIS A 611 -44.56 241.02 -11.33
CA HIS A 611 -45.87 241.53 -11.75
C HIS A 611 -46.57 240.58 -12.76
N HIS A 612 -47.65 239.88 -12.41
CA HIS A 612 -48.38 239.05 -13.39
C HIS A 612 -48.95 239.85 -14.59
N CYS A 613 -48.98 239.24 -15.77
CA CYS A 613 -49.78 239.62 -16.93
C CYS A 613 -51.24 239.18 -16.75
N ARG A 614 -52.20 240.11 -16.74
CA ARG A 614 -53.62 239.76 -16.50
C ARG A 614 -54.29 239.04 -17.67
N ASN A 615 -53.70 239.07 -18.86
CA ASN A 615 -54.12 238.29 -20.02
C ASN A 615 -53.58 236.85 -20.00
N CYS A 616 -52.38 236.64 -19.43
CA CYS A 616 -51.57 235.45 -19.69
C CYS A 616 -51.03 234.73 -18.45
N GLY A 617 -51.39 235.17 -17.24
CA GLY A 617 -51.02 234.55 -15.96
C GLY A 617 -49.55 234.75 -15.55
N ASP A 618 -48.64 234.77 -16.51
CA ASP A 618 -47.19 234.77 -16.32
C ASP A 618 -46.62 236.05 -15.67
N ILE A 619 -45.46 235.92 -15.01
CA ILE A 619 -44.76 237.01 -14.33
C ILE A 619 -44.05 237.95 -15.31
N TYR A 620 -44.02 239.24 -15.01
CA TYR A 620 -43.16 240.24 -15.66
C TYR A 620 -42.57 241.20 -14.61
N CYS A 621 -41.92 242.26 -15.08
CA CYS A 621 -41.26 243.31 -14.30
C CYS A 621 -41.58 244.66 -14.93
N ASN A 622 -41.28 245.76 -14.24
CA ASN A 622 -41.92 247.04 -14.54
C ASN A 622 -41.74 247.55 -15.98
N SER A 623 -40.61 247.27 -16.64
CA SER A 623 -40.42 247.61 -18.06
C SER A 623 -41.27 246.74 -18.98
N CYS A 624 -41.20 245.42 -18.81
CA CYS A 624 -41.76 244.40 -19.71
C CYS A 624 -43.28 244.16 -19.55
N SER A 625 -43.90 244.98 -18.71
CA SER A 625 -45.32 245.01 -18.39
C SER A 625 -45.75 246.43 -18.07
N SER A 626 -45.14 247.39 -18.77
CA SER A 626 -45.35 248.83 -18.54
C SER A 626 -46.72 249.30 -19.01
N ASN A 627 -47.36 248.51 -19.88
CA ASN A 627 -48.62 248.83 -20.53
C ASN A 627 -49.84 248.23 -19.81
N GLU A 628 -50.95 248.97 -19.85
CA GLU A 628 -52.27 248.53 -19.40
C GLU A 628 -53.25 248.61 -20.57
N LEU A 629 -54.11 247.61 -20.72
CA LEU A 629 -55.14 247.60 -21.75
C LEU A 629 -56.44 247.06 -21.17
N ALA A 630 -57.57 247.57 -21.66
CA ALA A 630 -58.89 247.09 -21.28
C ALA A 630 -59.07 245.63 -21.74
N LEU A 631 -59.11 244.70 -20.78
CA LEU A 631 -59.42 243.29 -21.04
C LEU A 631 -60.89 243.01 -20.65
N PRO A 632 -61.61 242.12 -21.36
CA PRO A 632 -63.02 241.85 -21.05
C PRO A 632 -63.27 241.39 -19.60
N SER A 633 -62.34 240.60 -19.04
CA SER A 633 -62.48 239.95 -17.74
C SER A 633 -62.12 240.84 -16.53
N TYR A 634 -61.83 242.12 -16.74
CA TYR A 634 -61.54 243.09 -15.69
C TYR A 634 -62.26 244.43 -15.97
N PRO A 635 -62.99 245.04 -15.00
CA PRO A 635 -63.79 246.25 -15.24
C PRO A 635 -62.96 247.55 -15.40
N ARG A 636 -61.65 247.44 -15.66
CA ARG A 636 -60.68 248.54 -15.86
C ARG A 636 -59.54 248.05 -16.76
N PRO A 637 -58.76 248.95 -17.39
CA PRO A 637 -57.45 248.60 -17.92
C PRO A 637 -56.62 247.86 -16.88
N VAL A 638 -55.93 246.81 -17.31
CA VAL A 638 -55.08 245.99 -16.43
C VAL A 638 -53.75 245.71 -17.09
N ARG A 639 -52.73 245.55 -16.24
CA ARG A 639 -51.36 245.24 -16.65
C ARG A 639 -51.28 244.01 -17.55
N VAL A 640 -50.75 244.23 -18.74
CA VAL A 640 -50.39 243.21 -19.73
C VAL A 640 -48.88 243.26 -19.96
N CYS A 641 -48.29 242.18 -20.46
CA CYS A 641 -46.94 242.26 -21.01
C CYS A 641 -46.99 242.95 -22.38
N ASP A 642 -45.88 243.54 -22.82
CA ASP A 642 -45.86 244.39 -24.02
C ASP A 642 -46.19 243.58 -25.31
N ILE A 643 -45.92 242.27 -25.29
CA ILE A 643 -46.34 241.31 -26.33
C ILE A 643 -47.87 241.27 -26.45
N CYS A 644 -48.58 241.15 -25.32
CA CYS A 644 -50.04 241.20 -25.31
C CYS A 644 -50.56 242.58 -25.72
N HIS A 645 -49.89 243.66 -25.32
CA HIS A 645 -50.29 245.04 -25.66
C HIS A 645 -50.32 245.29 -27.18
N SER A 646 -49.24 244.99 -27.90
CA SER A 646 -49.17 245.21 -29.35
C SER A 646 -50.18 244.35 -30.12
N LEU A 647 -50.41 243.11 -29.70
CA LEU A 647 -51.44 242.24 -30.28
C LEU A 647 -52.85 242.79 -30.08
N LEU A 648 -53.15 243.38 -28.93
CA LEU A 648 -54.46 243.97 -28.63
C LEU A 648 -54.73 245.26 -29.42
N LEU A 649 -53.69 245.93 -29.93
CA LEU A 649 -53.82 247.02 -30.89
C LEU A 649 -53.91 246.52 -32.35
N GLN A 650 -53.23 245.43 -32.70
CA GLN A 650 -53.28 244.84 -34.05
C GLN A 650 -54.50 243.95 -34.32
N ARG A 651 -55.12 243.31 -33.32
CA ARG A 651 -56.31 242.47 -33.56
C ARG A 651 -57.56 243.27 -33.95
N SER A 652 -57.47 244.59 -33.85
CA SER A 652 -58.33 245.59 -34.51
C SER A 652 -58.31 245.49 -36.05
N THR A 653 -57.37 244.75 -36.64
CA THR A 653 -57.12 244.68 -38.09
C THR A 653 -56.78 243.26 -38.56
N SER A 654 -57.53 242.79 -39.58
CA SER A 654 -57.23 241.66 -40.50
C SER A 654 -56.96 240.25 -39.92
N SER A 655 -57.95 239.36 -40.05
CA SER A 655 -57.78 237.89 -40.16
C SER A 655 -58.97 237.25 -40.91
N THR A 656 -59.02 237.43 -42.23
CA THR A 656 -59.82 236.67 -43.21
C THR A 656 -58.90 235.67 -43.93
N SER A 657 -59.34 234.59 -44.59
CA SER A 657 -60.67 234.04 -44.92
C SER A 657 -60.50 232.62 -45.48
N SER A 658 -61.57 231.81 -45.38
CA SER A 658 -61.72 230.43 -45.91
C SER A 658 -60.90 229.36 -45.19
#